data_AF-A0A969FGR2-F1
#
_entry.id   AF-A0A969FGR2-F1
#
_cell.length_a   1.000
_cell.length_b   1.000
_cell.length_c   1.000
_cell.angle_alpha   90.00
_cell.angle_beta   90.00
_cell.angle_gamma   90.00
#
_symmetry.space_group_name_H-M   'P 1'
#
loop_
_entity.id
_entity.type
_entity.pdbx_description
1 polymer ?
#
loop_
_entity_poly.entity_id
_entity_poly.type
_entity_poly.pdbx_seq_one_letter_code
_entity_poly.pdbx_strand_id
1 'polypeptide(L)'
;MVQDIERTRQSSQFPEAAPAANPVFYRTYSRRGEKAENLRETWDEVCDRTLSGIIRLGKLTATEADLLGRMQRQLKSLPSGRWLWVGGTEWVGKSENFSGAYNCTSTNVVDWRAFGLMMDLAMMGCGTGAVLEPKYINQLPAIRNRLVVTMQGAIGSTPANQRQDETTVKVDGNQVYIRVGDSRQGWVKSYQALLELSTDERFSADVQVAIDLSDVRPAGERLKGFGGMANPIRLPGLYERCAAILNKAIGRQLSSIECCLLIDEAAACVVAGNIRRCLPEDALVHTSNGLVPIKDIQIGDLVQTPLGFRKVVDKFDQGFQEVYEIDTNAIAPRATLNHRQAVLANAKGEVVWKRVADLLPGDRLMHNVQVLPGTITYLPADFTAARPLNSRSVKPLIIPDLTPTVAWLIGFMHGDGYVALGRNKHGKPYGRVEWAMNGLDTQTTTRIREKLDAALASFGLTATHGYVNGENTAKSVCSSIRLAEYFFKYIKQPNIPLQVPTFILQGTVDVRAAYLAGLMDSDGAVNNRPPHLVTTVYQDFARQVSAVLSSLGIAGRLAIRLPQKQEWQAKYNLMIPALKERYNILIAPHSVKGALRQGLKTYGFTVPGQMMREAYTYSEMRGMGFQGSSQVDSNYERYLAESEVSLDIPVTVKGLGSYNYVKTYDIEVEEAHCFYCDGYLTHNSAGMRQFDSEDQSAATAKDNLWMQDEAGNWRIDPERDALRMANHTRVFHRKPTLEECTEAVRKQYYSGEGAIQWAGEAERRAEGEGRYGLNPCVTADTWVHTEDGPRQVKDLIGKQHGTYVNGELFSTTPEGFFLSGIKPVVKLQTQEGYALRLTANHQVLKVTSQTQKAQYTEWVEAGELQPGDRILLHNHQGLQPWQGKGSWDEGWLLGSFTGDGCFSVYEPTQSRQGKLRYWGDHQTEMYEFALATCQQAFPDFKAKGFYHPKNRYYEISGANLFKLATQYGLQVGAKMVTAEVETASYDFYRGFLRGIFDADGSVQGSQTKGVSIRLSQSNLANLQAIQRMLLRLGIVSTLYQRRPEQTRLMPNSQRELAEYTCKAQHELIIANNNLTLFQELIGFQQPDKAERLAELLSSYKRQLNRERFTATVMAIAP
;
A
#
# COMPACT_ATOMS: atom_id res chain seq x y z
N MET A 1 -10.71 -15.97 -38.66
CA MET A 1 -12.04 -16.16 -38.06
C MET A 1 -11.95 -15.76 -36.59
N VAL A 2 -12.17 -14.48 -36.30
CA VAL A 2 -12.34 -14.00 -34.92
C VAL A 2 -13.82 -14.22 -34.64
N GLN A 3 -14.13 -15.07 -33.65
CA GLN A 3 -15.47 -15.11 -33.10
C GLN A 3 -15.77 -13.71 -32.53
N ASP A 4 -16.77 -13.05 -33.09
CA ASP A 4 -17.41 -11.89 -32.47
C ASP A 4 -18.00 -12.33 -31.14
N ILE A 5 -17.21 -12.25 -30.08
CA ILE A 5 -17.72 -12.45 -28.72
C ILE A 5 -18.39 -11.14 -28.33
N GLU A 6 -19.71 -11.07 -28.49
CA GLU A 6 -20.54 -10.02 -27.90
C GLU A 6 -20.21 -9.91 -26.40
N ARG A 7 -19.53 -8.82 -26.00
CA ARG A 7 -19.24 -8.55 -24.59
C ARG A 7 -20.46 -7.94 -23.94
N THR A 8 -21.24 -8.75 -23.23
CA THR A 8 -22.31 -8.30 -22.34
C THR A 8 -21.68 -7.49 -21.19
N ARG A 9 -21.91 -6.17 -21.16
CA ARG A 9 -21.38 -5.29 -20.10
C ARG A 9 -22.24 -5.41 -18.85
N GLN A 10 -21.71 -6.00 -17.78
CA GLN A 10 -22.29 -5.89 -16.45
C GLN A 10 -21.66 -4.69 -15.71
N SER A 11 -22.47 -3.72 -15.30
CA SER A 11 -22.04 -2.59 -14.47
C SER A 11 -22.43 -2.81 -13.01
N SER A 12 -21.46 -2.80 -12.10
CA SER A 12 -21.74 -2.66 -10.67
C SER A 12 -21.86 -1.18 -10.30
N GLN A 13 -22.77 -0.85 -9.38
CA GLN A 13 -22.94 0.52 -8.89
C GLN A 13 -21.89 0.81 -7.81
N PHE A 14 -21.12 1.88 -8.00
CA PHE A 14 -20.17 2.43 -7.01
C PHE A 14 -20.58 3.88 -6.68
N PRO A 15 -20.25 4.41 -5.49
CA PRO A 15 -20.59 5.79 -5.13
C PRO A 15 -20.03 6.81 -6.12
N GLU A 16 -20.82 7.82 -6.48
CA GLU A 16 -20.43 8.87 -7.43
C GLU A 16 -19.16 9.63 -7.00
N ALA A 17 -18.92 9.76 -5.70
CA ALA A 17 -17.72 10.38 -5.14
C ALA A 17 -16.41 9.60 -5.38
N ALA A 18 -16.49 8.36 -5.89
CA ALA A 18 -15.34 7.50 -6.19
C ALA A 18 -15.35 7.06 -7.67
N PRO A 19 -15.18 8.00 -8.62
CA PRO A 19 -15.36 7.74 -10.06
C PRO A 19 -14.37 6.71 -10.63
N ALA A 20 -13.22 6.52 -9.99
CA ALA A 20 -12.23 5.52 -10.38
C ALA A 20 -12.54 4.10 -9.85
N ALA A 21 -13.49 3.93 -8.92
CA ALA A 21 -13.70 2.65 -8.24
C ALA A 21 -14.16 1.53 -9.19
N ASN A 22 -15.10 1.82 -10.08
CA ASN A 22 -15.61 0.86 -11.06
C ASN A 22 -14.51 0.33 -12.01
N PRO A 23 -13.72 1.18 -12.69
CA PRO A 23 -12.63 0.69 -13.55
C PRO A 23 -11.48 0.04 -12.76
N VAL A 24 -11.15 0.53 -11.56
CA VAL A 24 -10.14 -0.09 -10.67
C VAL A 24 -10.58 -1.50 -10.26
N PHE A 25 -11.85 -1.69 -9.90
CA PHE A 25 -12.40 -2.97 -9.50
C PHE A 25 -12.29 -4.00 -10.62
N TYR A 26 -12.84 -3.69 -11.80
CA TYR A 26 -12.88 -4.65 -12.90
C TYR A 26 -11.50 -5.00 -13.48
N ARG A 27 -10.51 -4.12 -13.36
CA ARG A 27 -9.14 -4.42 -13.82
C ARG A 27 -8.28 -5.17 -12.80
N THR A 28 -8.52 -4.96 -11.51
CA THR A 28 -7.58 -5.38 -10.45
C THR A 28 -8.12 -6.55 -9.61
N TYR A 29 -9.42 -6.61 -9.35
CA TYR A 29 -10.01 -7.50 -8.35
C TYR A 29 -11.04 -8.48 -8.94
N SER A 30 -11.66 -8.12 -10.06
CA SER A 30 -12.60 -8.98 -10.79
C SER A 30 -11.87 -10.04 -11.62
N ARG A 31 -12.09 -11.32 -11.31
CA ARG A 31 -11.52 -12.47 -12.02
C ARG A 31 -12.38 -12.88 -13.22
N ARG A 32 -11.83 -13.70 -14.11
CA ARG A 32 -12.55 -14.30 -15.25
C ARG A 32 -12.76 -15.80 -15.01
N GLY A 33 -13.95 -16.30 -15.36
CA GLY A 33 -14.11 -17.72 -15.73
C GLY A 33 -14.47 -18.74 -14.64
N GLU A 34 -15.21 -18.39 -13.59
CA GLU A 34 -15.75 -19.41 -12.64
C GLU A 34 -17.22 -19.82 -12.94
N LYS A 35 -17.99 -19.03 -13.70
CA LYS A 35 -19.38 -19.37 -14.10
C LYS A 35 -19.57 -19.65 -15.59
N ALA A 36 -18.87 -18.91 -16.47
CA ALA A 36 -18.94 -19.05 -17.93
C ALA A 36 -17.69 -18.42 -18.57
N GLU A 37 -17.24 -18.97 -19.69
CA GLU A 37 -16.10 -18.41 -20.44
C GLU A 37 -16.36 -16.93 -20.78
N ASN A 38 -15.35 -16.09 -20.57
CA ASN A 38 -15.32 -14.65 -20.89
C ASN A 38 -16.15 -13.68 -20.04
N LEU A 39 -16.85 -14.14 -18.99
CA LEU A 39 -17.51 -13.25 -18.04
C LEU A 39 -16.62 -12.92 -16.83
N ARG A 40 -16.65 -11.64 -16.44
CA ARG A 40 -15.94 -11.08 -15.28
C ARG A 40 -16.86 -11.04 -14.07
N GLU A 41 -16.31 -11.26 -12.88
CA GLU A 41 -17.06 -11.13 -11.63
C GLU A 41 -17.53 -9.69 -11.42
N THR A 42 -18.79 -9.51 -11.04
CA THR A 42 -19.34 -8.26 -10.53
C THR A 42 -18.81 -7.94 -9.13
N TRP A 43 -18.99 -6.69 -8.68
CA TRP A 43 -18.62 -6.30 -7.31
C TRP A 43 -19.29 -7.19 -6.28
N ASP A 44 -20.56 -7.54 -6.50
CA ASP A 44 -21.30 -8.35 -5.56
C ASP A 44 -20.78 -9.78 -5.48
N GLU A 45 -20.39 -10.37 -6.61
CA GLU A 45 -19.78 -11.69 -6.67
C GLU A 45 -18.39 -11.72 -6.03
N VAL A 46 -17.58 -10.67 -6.22
CA VAL A 46 -16.29 -10.56 -5.51
C VAL A 46 -16.52 -10.41 -4.01
N CYS A 47 -17.51 -9.62 -3.59
CA CYS A 47 -17.90 -9.56 -2.18
C CYS A 47 -18.34 -10.93 -1.67
N ASP A 48 -19.18 -11.67 -2.39
CA ASP A 48 -19.64 -13.00 -2.01
C ASP A 48 -18.47 -13.99 -1.86
N ARG A 49 -17.59 -14.06 -2.86
CA ARG A 49 -16.43 -14.96 -2.86
C ARG A 49 -15.48 -14.63 -1.72
N THR A 50 -15.11 -13.36 -1.59
CA THR A 50 -14.13 -12.93 -0.59
C THR A 50 -14.68 -13.01 0.83
N LEU A 51 -15.96 -12.70 1.03
CA LEU A 51 -16.68 -12.89 2.29
C LEU A 51 -16.80 -14.36 2.64
N SER A 52 -17.19 -15.24 1.70
CA SER A 52 -17.22 -16.69 1.90
C SER A 52 -15.85 -17.23 2.33
N GLY A 53 -14.78 -16.76 1.69
CA GLY A 53 -13.41 -17.07 2.09
C GLY A 53 -13.09 -16.65 3.54
N ILE A 54 -13.51 -15.45 3.94
CA ILE A 54 -13.30 -14.95 5.31
C ILE A 54 -14.18 -15.69 6.31
N ILE A 55 -15.43 -16.00 5.99
CA ILE A 55 -16.33 -16.78 6.85
C ILE A 55 -15.71 -18.13 7.14
N ARG A 56 -15.21 -18.82 6.10
CA ARG A 56 -14.56 -20.12 6.25
C ARG A 56 -13.28 -20.05 7.07
N LEU A 57 -12.45 -19.03 6.84
CA LEU A 57 -11.16 -18.87 7.51
C LEU A 57 -11.31 -18.42 8.97
N GLY A 58 -12.13 -17.39 9.21
CA GLY A 58 -12.36 -16.77 10.51
C GLY A 58 -13.44 -17.46 11.36
N LYS A 59 -14.13 -18.48 10.81
CA LYS A 59 -15.26 -19.17 11.45
C LYS A 59 -16.33 -18.21 11.96
N LEU A 60 -16.64 -17.21 11.12
CA LEU A 60 -17.51 -16.10 11.51
C LEU A 60 -18.94 -16.55 11.78
N THR A 61 -19.58 -15.92 12.78
CA THR A 61 -21.01 -16.05 13.03
C THR A 61 -21.83 -15.39 11.90
N ALA A 62 -23.11 -15.75 11.77
CA ALA A 62 -24.00 -15.16 10.78
C ALA A 62 -24.08 -13.61 10.91
N THR A 63 -24.05 -13.10 12.13
CA THR A 63 -24.12 -11.67 12.41
C THR A 63 -22.84 -10.94 11.98
N GLU A 64 -21.67 -11.53 12.19
CA GLU A 64 -20.40 -10.96 11.73
C GLU A 64 -20.25 -11.02 10.21
N ALA A 65 -20.67 -12.13 9.61
CA ALA A 65 -20.73 -12.29 8.16
C ALA A 65 -21.63 -11.21 7.52
N ASP A 66 -22.80 -10.94 8.11
CA ASP A 66 -23.70 -9.87 7.68
C ASP A 66 -23.04 -8.49 7.83
N LEU A 67 -22.42 -8.20 8.99
CA LEU A 67 -21.74 -6.93 9.21
C LEU A 67 -20.61 -6.69 8.20
N LEU A 68 -19.72 -7.66 8.00
CA LEU A 68 -18.63 -7.56 7.04
C LEU A 68 -19.16 -7.46 5.61
N GLY A 69 -20.19 -8.23 5.25
CA GLY A 69 -20.85 -8.15 3.96
C GLY A 69 -21.41 -6.75 3.69
N ARG A 70 -22.10 -6.15 4.66
CA ARG A 70 -22.61 -4.77 4.56
C ARG A 70 -21.47 -3.75 4.45
N MET A 71 -20.46 -3.82 5.31
CA MET A 71 -19.33 -2.87 5.29
C MET A 71 -18.54 -2.94 3.98
N GLN A 72 -18.34 -4.15 3.46
CA GLN A 72 -17.64 -4.38 2.20
C GLN A 72 -18.46 -3.83 1.03
N ARG A 73 -19.75 -4.19 0.91
CA ARG A 73 -20.61 -3.68 -0.18
C ARG A 73 -20.77 -2.17 -0.17
N GLN A 74 -20.82 -1.56 1.02
CA GLN A 74 -20.87 -0.10 1.18
C GLN A 74 -19.51 0.60 1.04
N LEU A 75 -18.44 -0.16 0.77
CA LEU A 75 -17.06 0.33 0.61
C LEU A 75 -16.54 1.10 1.84
N LYS A 76 -17.06 0.79 3.03
CA LYS A 76 -16.66 1.42 4.29
C LYS A 76 -15.45 0.73 4.90
N SER A 77 -15.30 -0.57 4.63
CA SER A 77 -14.13 -1.37 5.02
C SER A 77 -13.93 -2.47 3.99
N LEU A 78 -12.68 -2.64 3.54
CA LEU A 78 -12.32 -3.61 2.50
C LEU A 78 -11.16 -4.47 2.99
N PRO A 79 -11.13 -5.77 2.61
CA PRO A 79 -9.94 -6.58 2.82
C PRO A 79 -8.81 -6.11 1.87
N SER A 80 -7.60 -6.63 2.08
CA SER A 80 -6.43 -6.23 1.28
C SER A 80 -6.66 -6.46 -0.22
N GLY A 81 -5.99 -5.67 -1.08
CA GLY A 81 -6.08 -5.86 -2.53
C GLY A 81 -5.72 -7.29 -2.97
N ARG A 82 -4.78 -7.94 -2.27
CA ARG A 82 -4.49 -9.37 -2.49
C ARG A 82 -5.68 -10.24 -2.16
N TRP A 83 -6.32 -10.04 -1.01
CA TRP A 83 -7.47 -10.83 -0.61
C TRP A 83 -8.68 -10.60 -1.53
N LEU A 84 -8.86 -9.38 -2.05
CA LEU A 84 -9.87 -9.12 -3.08
C LEU A 84 -9.63 -9.97 -4.35
N TRP A 85 -8.37 -10.23 -4.70
CA TRP A 85 -8.00 -11.06 -5.85
C TRP A 85 -8.03 -12.57 -5.57
N VAL A 86 -7.54 -13.06 -4.42
CA VAL A 86 -7.38 -14.51 -4.15
C VAL A 86 -8.35 -15.08 -3.10
N GLY A 87 -8.94 -14.24 -2.24
CA GLY A 87 -9.79 -14.67 -1.14
C GLY A 87 -11.00 -15.45 -1.63
N GLY A 88 -11.24 -16.63 -1.06
CA GLY A 88 -12.34 -17.51 -1.45
C GLY A 88 -12.16 -18.29 -2.76
N THR A 89 -11.01 -18.16 -3.44
CA THR A 89 -10.69 -18.98 -4.63
C THR A 89 -10.18 -20.37 -4.23
N GLU A 90 -10.28 -21.35 -5.13
CA GLU A 90 -9.67 -22.67 -4.90
C GLU A 90 -8.14 -22.59 -4.75
N TRP A 91 -7.50 -21.62 -5.40
CA TRP A 91 -6.05 -21.43 -5.34
C TRP A 91 -5.55 -21.14 -3.92
N VAL A 92 -6.21 -20.21 -3.20
CA VAL A 92 -5.87 -19.89 -1.80
C VAL A 92 -6.33 -20.97 -0.83
N GLY A 93 -7.25 -21.84 -1.23
CA GLY A 93 -7.69 -22.99 -0.43
C GLY A 93 -6.63 -24.09 -0.29
N LYS A 94 -5.58 -24.05 -1.11
CA LYS A 94 -4.43 -24.96 -1.02
C LYS A 94 -3.42 -24.44 -0.02
N SER A 95 -3.01 -25.28 0.93
CA SER A 95 -2.11 -24.91 2.03
C SER A 95 -0.79 -24.29 1.58
N GLU A 96 -0.25 -24.77 0.45
CA GLU A 96 1.00 -24.29 -0.15
C GLU A 96 0.91 -22.87 -0.75
N ASN A 97 -0.28 -22.27 -0.78
CA ASN A 97 -0.52 -20.92 -1.29
C ASN A 97 -1.01 -19.94 -0.22
N PHE A 98 -1.10 -20.35 1.06
CA PHE A 98 -1.60 -19.50 2.14
C PHE A 98 -0.81 -18.20 2.28
N SER A 99 0.52 -18.24 2.15
CA SER A 99 1.36 -17.05 2.17
C SER A 99 1.04 -16.06 1.03
N GLY A 100 0.49 -16.58 -0.07
CA GLY A 100 -0.04 -15.79 -1.17
C GLY A 100 -1.26 -14.95 -0.82
N ALA A 101 -1.90 -15.13 0.34
CA ALA A 101 -2.93 -14.24 0.86
C ALA A 101 -2.38 -12.93 1.44
N TYR A 102 -1.09 -12.88 1.76
CA TYR A 102 -0.43 -11.73 2.39
C TYR A 102 0.28 -10.85 1.34
N ASN A 103 0.22 -9.53 1.53
CA ASN A 103 0.83 -8.55 0.63
C ASN A 103 2.35 -8.44 0.82
N CYS A 104 2.80 -8.47 2.08
CA CYS A 104 4.19 -8.28 2.47
C CYS A 104 4.52 -9.23 3.62
N THR A 105 5.79 -9.55 3.76
CA THR A 105 6.34 -10.41 4.80
C THR A 105 7.73 -9.92 5.20
N SER A 106 8.19 -10.29 6.39
CA SER A 106 9.57 -10.09 6.83
C SER A 106 10.05 -11.37 7.51
N THR A 107 11.32 -11.73 7.33
CA THR A 107 11.89 -12.90 7.98
C THR A 107 13.29 -12.60 8.53
N ASN A 108 13.60 -13.21 9.68
CA ASN A 108 14.94 -13.16 10.27
C ASN A 108 15.84 -14.14 9.52
N VAL A 109 16.98 -13.66 9.03
CA VAL A 109 17.91 -14.51 8.28
C VAL A 109 18.83 -15.23 9.26
N VAL A 110 18.44 -16.45 9.64
CA VAL A 110 19.16 -17.30 10.61
C VAL A 110 19.74 -18.57 10.00
N ASP A 111 19.22 -19.02 8.86
CA ASP A 111 19.66 -20.22 8.15
C ASP A 111 19.44 -20.11 6.63
N TRP A 112 19.90 -21.11 5.86
CA TRP A 112 19.71 -21.14 4.40
C TRP A 112 18.25 -21.29 3.96
N ARG A 113 17.38 -21.82 4.85
CA ARG A 113 15.94 -21.95 4.56
C ARG A 113 15.27 -20.59 4.49
N ALA A 114 15.74 -19.60 5.27
CA ALA A 114 15.25 -18.23 5.19
C ALA A 114 15.40 -17.63 3.77
N PHE A 115 16.53 -17.91 3.09
CA PHE A 115 16.76 -17.47 1.71
C PHE A 115 15.82 -18.15 0.72
N GLY A 116 15.64 -19.47 0.83
CA GLY A 116 14.67 -20.22 0.02
C GLY A 116 13.24 -19.73 0.24
N LEU A 117 12.84 -19.52 1.49
CA LEU A 117 11.54 -18.98 1.87
C LEU A 117 11.27 -17.61 1.24
N MET A 118 12.24 -16.69 1.26
CA MET A 118 12.09 -15.38 0.62
C MET A 118 11.92 -15.50 -0.89
N MET A 119 12.66 -16.39 -1.57
CA MET A 119 12.45 -16.64 -2.99
C MET A 119 11.04 -17.17 -3.26
N ASP A 120 10.54 -18.12 -2.45
CA ASP A 120 9.19 -18.69 -2.57
C ASP A 120 8.10 -17.63 -2.41
N LEU A 121 8.21 -16.79 -1.38
CA LEU A 121 7.30 -15.70 -1.08
C LEU A 121 7.29 -14.65 -2.20
N ALA A 122 8.46 -14.29 -2.73
CA ALA A 122 8.58 -13.36 -3.85
C ALA A 122 7.92 -13.93 -5.13
N MET A 123 8.05 -15.24 -5.39
CA MET A 123 7.41 -15.92 -6.53
C MET A 123 5.89 -16.00 -6.39
N MET A 124 5.33 -15.87 -5.18
CA MET A 124 3.89 -15.67 -4.93
C MET A 124 3.44 -14.22 -5.08
N GLY A 125 4.33 -13.32 -5.48
CA GLY A 125 4.07 -11.89 -5.58
C GLY A 125 3.96 -11.19 -4.20
N CYS A 126 4.42 -11.82 -3.12
CA CYS A 126 4.52 -11.17 -1.81
C CYS A 126 5.79 -10.32 -1.75
N GLY A 127 5.70 -9.10 -1.22
CA GLY A 127 6.90 -8.29 -0.97
C GLY A 127 7.70 -8.85 0.21
N THR A 128 8.97 -9.20 0.00
CA THR A 128 9.81 -9.84 1.02
C THR A 128 10.80 -8.88 1.66
N GLY A 129 10.63 -8.64 2.95
CA GLY A 129 11.62 -8.03 3.84
C GLY A 129 12.55 -9.09 4.43
N ALA A 130 13.80 -8.69 4.66
CA ALA A 130 14.81 -9.50 5.32
C ALA A 130 15.40 -8.68 6.47
N VAL A 131 15.50 -9.29 7.66
CA VAL A 131 16.17 -8.69 8.81
C VAL A 131 17.60 -9.21 8.85
N LEU A 132 18.55 -8.34 8.50
CA LEU A 132 19.96 -8.68 8.31
C LEU A 132 20.85 -8.20 9.47
N GLU A 133 20.31 -8.22 10.68
CA GLU A 133 21.05 -7.80 11.88
C GLU A 133 22.09 -8.86 12.31
N PRO A 134 23.25 -8.46 12.86
CA PRO A 134 24.29 -9.37 13.32
C PRO A 134 23.79 -10.50 14.22
N LYS A 135 22.85 -10.22 15.13
CA LYS A 135 22.27 -11.22 16.05
C LYS A 135 21.57 -12.40 15.34
N TYR A 136 21.14 -12.21 14.09
CA TYR A 136 20.53 -13.26 13.26
C TYR A 136 21.54 -13.85 12.28
N ILE A 137 22.22 -13.03 11.49
CA ILE A 137 23.11 -13.54 10.43
C ILE A 137 24.34 -14.26 11.00
N ASN A 138 24.78 -13.95 12.22
CA ASN A 138 25.87 -14.67 12.89
C ASN A 138 25.47 -16.10 13.30
N GLN A 139 24.21 -16.52 13.10
CA GLN A 139 23.79 -17.91 13.27
C GLN A 139 24.07 -18.75 12.02
N LEU A 140 24.34 -18.12 10.87
CA LEU A 140 24.75 -18.82 9.65
C LEU A 140 26.13 -19.46 9.84
N PRO A 141 26.35 -20.69 9.35
CA PRO A 141 27.67 -21.32 9.41
C PRO A 141 28.70 -20.53 8.59
N ALA A 142 29.96 -20.58 9.02
CA ALA A 142 31.06 -20.05 8.23
C ALA A 142 31.16 -20.80 6.89
N ILE A 143 31.45 -20.10 5.80
CA ILE A 143 31.61 -20.72 4.49
C ILE A 143 32.85 -21.62 4.50
N ARG A 144 32.70 -22.87 4.06
CA ARG A 144 33.78 -23.87 4.09
C ARG A 144 34.19 -24.31 2.70
N ASN A 145 33.23 -24.44 1.80
CA ASN A 145 33.43 -25.10 0.53
C ASN A 145 33.53 -24.08 -0.60
N ARG A 146 34.56 -24.23 -1.43
CA ARG A 146 34.64 -23.51 -2.70
C ARG A 146 33.72 -24.20 -3.70
N LEU A 147 32.76 -23.45 -4.25
CA LEU A 147 31.82 -23.95 -5.24
C LEU A 147 32.30 -23.61 -6.65
N VAL A 148 32.39 -24.63 -7.53
CA VAL A 148 32.69 -24.48 -8.96
C VAL A 148 31.44 -24.87 -9.74
N VAL A 149 30.70 -23.87 -10.21
CA VAL A 149 29.41 -24.08 -10.89
C VAL A 149 29.63 -24.28 -12.39
N THR A 150 28.97 -25.28 -12.97
CA THR A 150 28.90 -25.55 -14.40
C THR A 150 27.45 -25.69 -14.82
N MET A 151 27.01 -24.94 -15.83
CA MET A 151 25.67 -25.04 -16.38
C MET A 151 25.56 -26.17 -17.41
N GLN A 152 24.48 -26.94 -17.36
CA GLN A 152 24.14 -28.02 -18.29
C GLN A 152 22.68 -27.87 -18.75
N GLY A 153 22.38 -28.37 -19.95
CA GLY A 153 21.02 -28.30 -20.50
C GLY A 153 20.54 -26.88 -20.87
N ALA A 154 19.74 -26.77 -21.93
CA ALA A 154 19.10 -25.50 -22.29
C ALA A 154 17.65 -25.47 -21.76
N ILE A 155 17.21 -24.31 -21.27
CA ILE A 155 15.82 -24.10 -20.85
C ILE A 155 14.86 -24.56 -21.96
N GLY A 156 13.85 -25.35 -21.58
CA GLY A 156 12.84 -25.88 -22.50
C GLY A 156 13.30 -27.06 -23.37
N SER A 157 14.48 -27.64 -23.12
CA SER A 157 14.96 -28.82 -23.86
C SER A 157 14.11 -30.07 -23.58
N THR A 158 13.55 -30.19 -22.38
CA THR A 158 12.63 -31.29 -22.05
C THR A 158 11.20 -30.95 -22.52
N PRO A 159 10.54 -31.85 -23.29
CA PRO A 159 9.15 -31.69 -23.71
C PRO A 159 8.20 -31.49 -22.52
N ALA A 160 7.16 -30.66 -22.67
CA ALA A 160 6.28 -30.24 -21.58
C ALA A 160 5.63 -31.39 -20.77
N ASN A 161 5.36 -32.53 -21.41
CA ASN A 161 4.81 -33.73 -20.77
C ASN A 161 5.84 -34.59 -20.01
N GLN A 162 7.13 -34.28 -20.12
CA GLN A 162 8.24 -35.02 -19.53
C GLN A 162 9.04 -34.19 -18.51
N ARG A 163 8.70 -32.91 -18.32
CA ARG A 163 9.33 -32.05 -17.33
C ARG A 163 9.00 -32.53 -15.93
N GLN A 164 9.99 -32.56 -15.06
CA GLN A 164 9.77 -32.77 -13.64
C GLN A 164 9.42 -31.43 -12.97
N ASP A 165 8.46 -31.42 -12.05
CA ASP A 165 8.12 -30.21 -11.29
C ASP A 165 9.11 -29.96 -10.14
N GLU A 166 9.72 -31.01 -9.58
CA GLU A 166 10.63 -30.92 -8.43
C GLU A 166 12.11 -30.96 -8.80
N THR A 167 12.93 -30.23 -8.05
CA THR A 167 14.40 -30.29 -8.20
C THR A 167 14.97 -31.55 -7.56
N THR A 168 15.86 -32.22 -8.30
CA THR A 168 16.64 -33.37 -7.84
C THR A 168 18.08 -32.96 -7.59
N VAL A 169 18.63 -33.30 -6.42
CA VAL A 169 20.04 -33.08 -6.06
C VAL A 169 20.70 -34.44 -5.82
N LYS A 170 21.76 -34.75 -6.57
CA LYS A 170 22.57 -35.96 -6.40
C LYS A 170 23.99 -35.58 -6.04
N VAL A 171 24.55 -36.23 -5.02
CA VAL A 171 25.93 -35.99 -4.55
C VAL A 171 26.73 -37.27 -4.77
N ASP A 172 27.86 -37.17 -5.45
CA ASP A 172 28.82 -38.23 -5.70
C ASP A 172 30.25 -37.73 -5.42
N GLY A 173 30.78 -38.06 -4.24
CA GLY A 173 32.02 -37.46 -3.75
C GLY A 173 31.91 -35.93 -3.66
N ASN A 174 32.83 -35.22 -4.33
CA ASN A 174 32.80 -33.76 -4.44
C ASN A 174 32.07 -33.26 -5.72
N GLN A 175 31.36 -34.13 -6.44
CA GLN A 175 30.52 -33.74 -7.57
C GLN A 175 29.05 -33.71 -7.16
N VAL A 176 28.36 -32.62 -7.48
CA VAL A 176 26.95 -32.42 -7.18
C VAL A 176 26.19 -32.11 -8.46
N TYR A 177 25.12 -32.84 -8.71
CA TYR A 177 24.25 -32.66 -9.87
C TYR A 177 22.88 -32.16 -9.40
N ILE A 178 22.51 -30.94 -9.80
CA ILE A 178 21.22 -30.30 -9.49
C ILE A 178 20.42 -30.20 -10.79
N ARG A 179 19.38 -31.03 -10.95
CA ARG A 179 18.44 -30.93 -12.06
C ARG A 179 17.22 -30.15 -11.61
N VAL A 180 17.01 -28.97 -12.17
CA VAL A 180 16.04 -27.98 -11.69
C VAL A 180 14.63 -28.30 -12.19
N GLY A 181 13.66 -28.35 -11.28
CA GLY A 181 12.26 -28.64 -11.62
C GLY A 181 11.47 -27.43 -12.15
N ASP A 182 10.44 -27.69 -12.95
CA ASP A 182 9.56 -26.71 -13.60
C ASP A 182 8.44 -26.14 -12.70
N SER A 183 8.78 -25.89 -11.45
CA SER A 183 7.86 -25.29 -10.48
C SER A 183 8.57 -24.26 -9.62
N ARG A 184 7.77 -23.40 -8.98
CA ARG A 184 8.24 -22.46 -7.95
C ARG A 184 9.10 -23.17 -6.90
N GLN A 185 8.64 -24.34 -6.43
CA GLN A 185 9.29 -25.15 -5.41
C GLN A 185 10.57 -25.79 -5.95
N GLY A 186 10.60 -26.13 -7.24
CA GLY A 186 11.81 -26.54 -7.95
C GLY A 186 12.89 -25.45 -7.89
N TRP A 187 12.55 -24.22 -8.25
CA TRP A 187 13.52 -23.11 -8.28
C TRP A 187 14.00 -22.72 -6.88
N VAL A 188 13.10 -22.70 -5.91
CA VAL A 188 13.43 -22.44 -4.51
C VAL A 188 14.41 -23.49 -3.98
N LYS A 189 14.13 -24.78 -4.26
CA LYS A 189 14.97 -25.89 -3.83
C LYS A 189 16.35 -25.88 -4.50
N SER A 190 16.45 -25.52 -5.78
CA SER A 190 17.75 -25.46 -6.47
C SER A 190 18.61 -24.31 -5.95
N TYR A 191 18.01 -23.15 -5.69
CA TYR A 191 18.69 -22.00 -5.10
C TYR A 191 19.17 -22.33 -3.67
N GLN A 192 18.29 -22.82 -2.81
CA GLN A 192 18.64 -23.19 -1.43
C GLN A 192 19.72 -24.28 -1.39
N ALA A 193 19.61 -25.31 -2.23
CA ALA A 193 20.60 -26.38 -2.29
C ALA A 193 22.00 -25.84 -2.62
N LEU A 194 22.12 -24.89 -3.56
CA LEU A 194 23.41 -24.27 -3.86
C LEU A 194 24.01 -23.57 -2.62
N LEU A 195 23.20 -22.83 -1.86
CA LEU A 195 23.67 -22.15 -0.66
C LEU A 195 24.13 -23.15 0.41
N GLU A 196 23.35 -24.21 0.65
CA GLU A 196 23.67 -25.25 1.65
C GLU A 196 25.01 -25.95 1.35
N LEU A 197 25.32 -26.20 0.07
CA LEU A 197 26.59 -26.81 -0.36
C LEU A 197 27.81 -26.00 0.08
N SER A 198 27.70 -24.68 0.24
CA SER A 198 28.82 -23.82 0.66
C SER A 198 29.29 -24.09 2.11
N THR A 199 28.45 -24.75 2.91
CA THR A 199 28.68 -25.00 4.34
C THR A 199 28.60 -26.47 4.74
N ASP A 200 28.32 -27.36 3.78
CA ASP A 200 28.15 -28.79 4.01
C ASP A 200 29.47 -29.46 4.43
N GLU A 201 29.47 -30.12 5.58
CA GLU A 201 30.68 -30.68 6.19
C GLU A 201 31.19 -31.95 5.51
N ARG A 202 30.39 -32.55 4.62
CA ARG A 202 30.74 -33.79 3.92
C ARG A 202 31.84 -33.61 2.89
N PHE A 203 32.08 -32.37 2.45
CA PHE A 203 33.08 -32.06 1.44
C PHE A 203 34.42 -31.69 2.10
N SER A 204 35.50 -32.17 1.49
CA SER A 204 36.88 -31.94 1.95
C SER A 204 37.77 -31.26 0.90
N ALA A 205 37.22 -30.98 -0.28
CA ALA A 205 37.87 -30.24 -1.36
C ALA A 205 36.81 -29.45 -2.17
N ASP A 206 37.24 -28.78 -3.24
CA ASP A 206 36.36 -28.01 -4.12
C ASP A 206 35.16 -28.83 -4.62
N VAL A 207 33.96 -28.26 -4.47
CA VAL A 207 32.70 -28.89 -4.84
C VAL A 207 32.34 -28.49 -6.27
N GLN A 208 32.30 -29.47 -7.17
CA GLN A 208 31.91 -29.28 -8.56
C GLN A 208 30.39 -29.41 -8.67
N VAL A 209 29.70 -28.33 -9.02
CA VAL A 209 28.22 -28.26 -9.05
C VAL A 209 27.74 -28.13 -10.49
N ALA A 210 27.16 -29.20 -11.04
CA ALA A 210 26.49 -29.20 -12.34
C ALA A 210 25.01 -28.83 -12.18
N ILE A 211 24.58 -27.72 -12.78
CA ILE A 211 23.18 -27.25 -12.76
C ILE A 211 22.52 -27.53 -14.10
N ASP A 212 21.51 -28.40 -14.14
CA ASP A 212 20.73 -28.72 -15.34
C ASP A 212 19.37 -28.00 -15.35
N LEU A 213 19.15 -27.14 -16.35
CA LEU A 213 17.93 -26.35 -16.53
C LEU A 213 16.96 -26.91 -17.58
N SER A 214 17.20 -28.11 -18.10
CA SER A 214 16.45 -28.69 -19.23
C SER A 214 14.94 -28.75 -19.01
N ASP A 215 14.51 -29.01 -17.76
CA ASP A 215 13.10 -29.17 -17.42
C ASP A 215 12.38 -27.83 -17.21
N VAL A 216 13.09 -26.71 -17.03
CA VAL A 216 12.46 -25.40 -16.80
C VAL A 216 11.75 -24.93 -18.07
N ARG A 217 10.48 -24.51 -17.95
CA ARG A 217 9.68 -24.00 -19.07
C ARG A 217 10.29 -22.74 -19.70
N PRO A 218 10.20 -22.56 -21.03
CA PRO A 218 10.69 -21.37 -21.70
C PRO A 218 9.86 -20.12 -21.37
N ALA A 219 10.43 -18.95 -21.69
CA ALA A 219 9.72 -17.68 -21.54
C ALA A 219 8.44 -17.66 -22.41
N GLY A 220 7.36 -17.10 -21.87
CA GLY A 220 6.08 -17.00 -22.57
C GLY A 220 5.13 -18.19 -22.38
N GLU A 221 5.49 -19.22 -21.60
CA GLU A 221 4.54 -20.28 -21.24
C GLU A 221 3.66 -19.86 -20.04
N ARG A 222 2.35 -20.13 -20.08
CA ARG A 222 1.40 -19.68 -19.03
C ARG A 222 1.68 -20.34 -17.68
N LEU A 223 1.60 -19.55 -16.60
CA LEU A 223 1.74 -20.07 -15.23
C LEU A 223 0.45 -20.79 -14.78
N LYS A 224 0.61 -21.91 -14.08
CA LYS A 224 -0.50 -22.68 -13.49
C LYS A 224 -0.89 -22.03 -12.14
N GLY A 225 -2.11 -21.52 -12.01
CA GLY A 225 -2.69 -21.06 -10.74
C GLY A 225 -2.59 -19.56 -10.41
N PHE A 226 -1.44 -18.92 -10.63
CA PHE A 226 -1.25 -17.46 -10.46
C PHE A 226 -1.11 -16.81 -11.84
N GLY A 227 -1.95 -15.81 -12.16
CA GLY A 227 -2.02 -15.26 -13.51
C GLY A 227 -0.67 -14.73 -14.04
N GLY A 228 -0.41 -14.91 -15.34
CA GLY A 228 0.80 -14.42 -16.00
C GLY A 228 1.50 -15.47 -16.89
N MET A 229 2.69 -15.13 -17.37
CA MET A 229 3.55 -15.94 -18.25
C MET A 229 4.93 -16.12 -17.60
N ALA A 230 5.59 -17.25 -17.84
CA ALA A 230 6.91 -17.55 -17.30
C ALA A 230 8.01 -16.70 -17.96
N ASN A 231 9.06 -16.35 -17.22
CA ASN A 231 10.27 -15.71 -17.75
C ASN A 231 11.54 -16.13 -16.96
N PRO A 232 12.23 -17.21 -17.35
CA PRO A 232 13.41 -17.75 -16.64
C PRO A 232 14.77 -17.14 -17.05
N ILE A 233 14.81 -16.04 -17.81
CA ILE A 233 16.04 -15.56 -18.48
C ILE A 233 17.20 -15.28 -17.51
N ARG A 234 16.91 -14.84 -16.28
CA ARG A 234 17.96 -14.55 -15.27
C ARG A 234 18.34 -15.76 -14.40
N LEU A 235 17.64 -16.89 -14.52
CA LEU A 235 17.88 -18.09 -13.72
C LEU A 235 19.24 -18.74 -13.96
N PRO A 236 19.79 -18.86 -15.19
CA PRO A 236 21.11 -19.44 -15.40
C PRO A 236 22.22 -18.69 -14.65
N GLY A 237 22.24 -17.35 -14.72
CA GLY A 237 23.28 -16.55 -14.09
C GLY A 237 23.16 -16.41 -12.57
N LEU A 238 22.02 -16.80 -11.98
CA LEU A 238 21.82 -16.80 -10.52
C LEU A 238 22.88 -17.65 -9.82
N TYR A 239 23.08 -18.89 -10.29
CA TYR A 239 23.94 -19.86 -9.61
C TYR A 239 25.40 -19.43 -9.58
N GLU A 240 25.91 -18.91 -10.70
CA GLU A 240 27.30 -18.44 -10.81
C GLU A 240 27.56 -17.22 -9.91
N ARG A 241 26.63 -16.26 -9.86
CA ARG A 241 26.77 -15.05 -9.01
C ARG A 241 26.68 -15.39 -7.53
N CYS A 242 25.76 -16.26 -7.13
CA CYS A 242 25.69 -16.75 -5.76
C CYS A 242 26.98 -17.47 -5.35
N ALA A 243 27.51 -18.37 -6.20
CA ALA A 243 28.78 -19.04 -5.93
C ALA A 243 29.95 -18.04 -5.81
N ALA A 244 30.00 -17.00 -6.64
CA ALA A 244 31.02 -15.96 -6.56
C ALA A 244 30.97 -15.20 -5.22
N ILE A 245 29.77 -14.83 -4.74
CA ILE A 245 29.59 -14.16 -3.45
C ILE A 245 30.04 -15.09 -2.30
N LEU A 246 29.57 -16.34 -2.29
CA LEU A 246 29.92 -17.32 -1.26
C LEU A 246 31.43 -17.60 -1.20
N ASN A 247 32.06 -17.77 -2.37
CA ASN A 247 33.49 -18.06 -2.46
C ASN A 247 34.39 -16.93 -1.92
N LYS A 248 33.92 -15.67 -1.88
CA LYS A 248 34.64 -14.54 -1.25
C LYS A 248 34.65 -14.61 0.28
N ALA A 249 33.82 -15.46 0.88
CA ALA A 249 33.68 -15.60 2.32
C ALA A 249 34.22 -16.91 2.90
N ILE A 250 34.96 -17.71 2.11
CA ILE A 250 35.57 -18.97 2.58
C ILE A 250 36.42 -18.72 3.84
N GLY A 251 36.15 -19.51 4.88
CA GLY A 251 36.81 -19.43 6.18
C GLY A 251 36.16 -18.46 7.18
N ARG A 252 35.09 -17.74 6.80
CA ARG A 252 34.37 -16.80 7.68
C ARG A 252 32.85 -16.85 7.48
N GLN A 253 32.13 -16.19 8.37
CA GLN A 253 30.69 -15.95 8.21
C GLN A 253 30.43 -14.83 7.18
N LEU A 254 29.24 -14.86 6.58
CA LEU A 254 28.79 -13.80 5.67
C LEU A 254 28.51 -12.50 6.42
N SER A 255 28.81 -11.39 5.77
CA SER A 255 28.37 -10.06 6.22
C SER A 255 26.89 -9.80 5.90
N SER A 256 26.31 -8.77 6.52
CA SER A 256 24.94 -8.30 6.23
C SER A 256 24.77 -7.93 4.75
N ILE A 257 25.79 -7.33 4.14
CA ILE A 257 25.82 -6.98 2.71
C ILE A 257 25.85 -8.23 1.83
N GLU A 258 26.70 -9.21 2.12
CA GLU A 258 26.75 -10.46 1.33
C GLU A 258 25.44 -11.24 1.44
N CYS A 259 24.81 -11.26 2.62
CA CYS A 259 23.46 -11.81 2.79
C CYS A 259 22.44 -11.04 1.94
N CYS A 260 22.51 -9.70 1.90
CA CYS A 260 21.65 -8.87 1.06
C CYS A 260 21.82 -9.21 -0.42
N LEU A 261 23.07 -9.31 -0.89
CA LEU A 261 23.38 -9.62 -2.29
C LEU A 261 22.82 -10.98 -2.71
N LEU A 262 22.93 -12.02 -1.88
CA LEU A 262 22.33 -13.33 -2.17
C LEU A 262 20.81 -13.25 -2.32
N ILE A 263 20.14 -12.49 -1.45
CA ILE A 263 18.69 -12.26 -1.51
C ILE A 263 18.31 -11.46 -2.76
N ASP A 264 19.08 -10.42 -3.09
CA ASP A 264 18.85 -9.55 -4.24
C ASP A 264 19.08 -10.27 -5.56
N GLU A 265 20.02 -11.22 -5.62
CA GLU A 265 20.22 -12.09 -6.77
C GLU A 265 19.00 -12.98 -7.04
N ALA A 266 18.47 -13.61 -5.99
CA ALA A 266 17.24 -14.39 -6.09
C ALA A 266 16.04 -13.49 -6.47
N ALA A 267 15.92 -12.31 -5.87
CA ALA A 267 14.87 -11.34 -6.18
C ALA A 267 14.98 -10.83 -7.63
N ALA A 268 16.17 -10.53 -8.14
CA ALA A 268 16.39 -10.13 -9.52
C ALA A 268 15.97 -11.25 -10.50
N CYS A 269 16.21 -12.51 -10.14
CA CYS A 269 15.72 -13.67 -10.89
C CYS A 269 14.19 -13.78 -10.87
N VAL A 270 13.55 -13.64 -9.70
CA VAL A 270 12.09 -13.72 -9.53
C VAL A 270 11.37 -12.55 -10.17
N VAL A 271 11.94 -11.36 -10.10
CA VAL A 271 11.35 -10.13 -10.63
C VAL A 271 11.51 -10.05 -12.15
N ALA A 272 12.56 -10.63 -12.73
CA ALA A 272 12.58 -10.93 -14.17
C ALA A 272 11.47 -11.94 -14.55
N GLY A 273 11.11 -12.84 -13.63
CA GLY A 273 10.01 -13.81 -13.75
C GLY A 273 8.60 -13.28 -13.49
N ASN A 274 8.43 -12.04 -13.00
CA ASN A 274 7.13 -11.44 -12.67
C ASN A 274 6.86 -10.21 -13.56
N ILE A 275 5.64 -10.10 -14.09
CA ILE A 275 5.22 -9.09 -15.07
C ILE A 275 5.45 -7.66 -14.54
N ARG A 276 6.57 -7.04 -14.93
CA ARG A 276 6.91 -5.63 -14.64
C ARG A 276 6.20 -4.67 -15.59
N ARG A 277 6.32 -3.36 -15.31
CA ARG A 277 5.92 -2.29 -16.24
C ARG A 277 6.99 -2.14 -17.32
N CYS A 278 6.61 -2.22 -18.60
CA CYS A 278 7.58 -2.32 -19.68
C CYS A 278 7.14 -1.56 -20.95
N LEU A 279 8.11 -1.26 -21.82
CA LEU A 279 7.93 -0.66 -23.16
C LEU A 279 8.25 -1.70 -24.24
N PRO A 280 7.66 -1.63 -25.44
CA PRO A 280 7.94 -2.59 -26.50
C PRO A 280 9.38 -2.44 -27.02
N GLU A 281 9.96 -3.52 -27.54
CA GLU A 281 11.37 -3.59 -27.96
C GLU A 281 11.77 -2.56 -29.03
N ASP A 282 10.81 -2.10 -29.81
CA ASP A 282 10.97 -1.13 -30.88
C ASP A 282 10.68 0.32 -30.44
N ALA A 283 10.37 0.55 -29.16
CA ALA A 283 10.19 1.89 -28.60
C ALA A 283 11.49 2.69 -28.68
N LEU A 284 11.44 3.91 -29.21
CA LEU A 284 12.62 4.72 -29.48
C LEU A 284 12.92 5.65 -28.31
N VAL A 285 13.95 5.32 -27.56
CA VAL A 285 14.46 6.12 -26.45
C VAL A 285 15.24 7.31 -26.98
N HIS A 286 15.00 8.47 -26.39
CA HIS A 286 15.72 9.70 -26.69
C HIS A 286 17.10 9.68 -26.02
N THR A 287 18.17 9.60 -26.81
CA THR A 287 19.55 9.53 -26.31
C THR A 287 20.41 10.68 -26.85
N SER A 288 21.58 10.89 -26.25
CA SER A 288 22.60 11.80 -26.78
C SER A 288 23.06 11.40 -28.20
N ASN A 289 23.05 10.10 -28.49
CA ASN A 289 23.36 9.53 -29.81
C ASN A 289 22.14 9.52 -30.76
N GLY A 290 21.04 10.20 -30.42
CA GLY A 290 19.82 10.25 -31.22
C GLY A 290 18.78 9.25 -30.75
N LEU A 291 17.96 8.74 -31.68
CA LEU A 291 16.90 7.78 -31.35
C LEU A 291 17.43 6.36 -31.37
N VAL A 292 17.33 5.66 -30.25
CA VAL A 292 17.82 4.28 -30.10
C VAL A 292 16.68 3.40 -29.62
N PRO A 293 16.39 2.26 -30.28
CA PRO A 293 15.42 1.30 -29.78
C PRO A 293 15.78 0.86 -28.36
N ILE A 294 14.81 0.74 -27.46
CA ILE A 294 15.06 0.38 -26.06
C ILE A 294 15.78 -0.97 -25.93
N LYS A 295 15.53 -1.90 -26.86
CA LYS A 295 16.23 -3.18 -26.93
C LYS A 295 17.73 -3.06 -27.25
N ASP A 296 18.16 -1.94 -27.81
CA ASP A 296 19.55 -1.68 -28.24
C ASP A 296 20.28 -0.73 -27.28
N ILE A 297 19.57 -0.06 -26.36
CA ILE A 297 20.16 0.76 -25.29
C ILE A 297 21.16 -0.06 -24.46
N GLN A 298 22.27 0.55 -24.08
CA GLN A 298 23.28 -0.05 -23.22
C GLN A 298 23.38 0.70 -21.89
N ILE A 299 23.86 0.01 -20.86
CA ILE A 299 24.23 0.66 -19.60
C ILE A 299 25.36 1.66 -19.90
N GLY A 300 25.23 2.87 -19.39
CA GLY A 300 26.11 4.01 -19.65
C GLY A 300 25.62 4.96 -20.74
N ASP A 301 24.65 4.54 -21.58
CA ASP A 301 24.07 5.45 -22.57
C ASP A 301 23.42 6.66 -21.89
N LEU A 302 23.61 7.84 -22.47
CA LEU A 302 22.99 9.06 -21.97
C LEU A 302 21.60 9.23 -22.58
N VAL A 303 20.56 9.12 -21.75
CA VAL A 303 19.15 9.32 -22.13
C VAL A 303 18.63 10.67 -21.67
N GLN A 304 17.72 11.23 -22.44
CA GLN A 304 17.12 12.53 -22.17
C GLN A 304 16.08 12.44 -21.07
N THR A 305 16.16 13.37 -20.12
CA THR A 305 15.21 13.53 -19.00
C THR A 305 14.85 15.02 -18.84
N PRO A 306 13.83 15.38 -18.05
CA PRO A 306 13.54 16.78 -17.72
C PRO A 306 14.72 17.52 -17.05
N LEU A 307 15.64 16.79 -16.42
CA LEU A 307 16.84 17.31 -15.77
C LEU A 307 18.07 17.37 -16.71
N GLY A 308 17.87 17.12 -18.01
CA GLY A 308 18.93 16.97 -19.01
C GLY A 308 19.30 15.51 -19.26
N PHE A 309 20.46 15.28 -19.88
CA PHE A 309 20.95 13.93 -20.14
C PHE A 309 21.40 13.24 -18.84
N ARG A 310 21.01 11.98 -18.66
CA ARG A 310 21.38 11.13 -17.52
C ARG A 310 21.76 9.74 -18.00
N LYS A 311 22.64 9.06 -17.26
CA LYS A 311 23.12 7.74 -17.65
C LYS A 311 22.06 6.69 -17.40
N VAL A 312 21.97 5.73 -18.32
CA VAL A 312 21.28 4.46 -18.10
C VAL A 312 22.14 3.63 -17.16
N VAL A 313 21.54 3.23 -16.06
CA VAL A 313 22.23 2.50 -14.99
C VAL A 313 21.85 1.03 -15.00
N ASP A 314 20.66 0.72 -15.51
CA ASP A 314 20.22 -0.65 -15.78
C ASP A 314 19.46 -0.76 -17.08
N LYS A 315 19.43 -1.98 -17.60
CA LYS A 315 18.49 -2.40 -18.61
C LYS A 315 17.88 -3.75 -18.27
N PHE A 316 16.56 -3.81 -18.39
CA PHE A 316 15.78 -5.00 -18.12
C PHE A 316 15.16 -5.51 -19.42
N ASP A 317 15.41 -6.78 -19.74
CA ASP A 317 14.61 -7.55 -20.70
C ASP A 317 13.50 -8.27 -19.92
N GLN A 318 12.25 -7.93 -20.25
CA GLN A 318 11.06 -8.33 -19.51
C GLN A 318 10.22 -9.37 -20.27
N GLY A 319 10.77 -9.92 -21.36
CA GLY A 319 10.10 -10.92 -22.19
C GLY A 319 8.87 -10.38 -22.93
N PHE A 320 8.05 -11.30 -23.43
CA PHE A 320 6.87 -10.95 -24.24
C PHE A 320 5.67 -10.57 -23.37
N GLN A 321 5.07 -9.42 -23.65
CA GLN A 321 3.91 -8.89 -22.93
C GLN A 321 2.90 -8.21 -23.85
N GLU A 322 1.67 -8.06 -23.37
CA GLU A 322 0.64 -7.26 -24.05
C GLU A 322 0.96 -5.78 -23.87
N VAL A 323 1.24 -5.11 -24.99
CA VAL A 323 1.54 -3.69 -25.06
C VAL A 323 0.37 -2.99 -25.75
N TYR A 324 -0.16 -1.96 -25.10
CA TYR A 324 -1.31 -1.20 -25.57
C TYR A 324 -0.87 0.11 -26.19
N GLU A 325 -1.50 0.48 -27.29
CA GLU A 325 -1.45 1.84 -27.83
C GLU A 325 -2.30 2.76 -26.97
N ILE A 326 -1.76 3.95 -26.69
CA ILE A 326 -2.47 5.03 -26.03
C ILE A 326 -2.94 5.95 -27.15
N ASP A 327 -4.23 5.91 -27.48
CA ASP A 327 -4.78 6.76 -28.53
C ASP A 327 -4.70 8.22 -28.11
N THR A 328 -4.09 9.07 -28.94
CA THR A 328 -3.93 10.50 -28.66
C THR A 328 -4.38 11.39 -29.83
N ASN A 329 -4.32 12.72 -29.64
CA ASN A 329 -4.38 13.69 -30.73
C ASN A 329 -3.02 13.97 -31.41
N ALA A 330 -1.99 13.19 -31.07
CA ALA A 330 -0.66 13.13 -31.68
C ALA A 330 -0.38 11.71 -32.22
N ILE A 331 0.86 11.23 -32.12
CA ILE A 331 1.20 9.81 -32.33
C ILE A 331 0.85 9.00 -31.07
N ALA A 332 0.39 7.77 -31.22
CA ALA A 332 0.03 6.90 -30.10
C ALA A 332 1.29 6.23 -29.51
N PRO A 333 1.72 6.57 -28.28
CA PRO A 333 2.77 5.81 -27.61
C PRO A 333 2.26 4.43 -27.21
N ARG A 334 3.18 3.51 -26.95
CA ARG A 334 2.89 2.11 -26.61
C ARG A 334 3.57 1.72 -25.32
N ALA A 335 2.83 1.11 -24.40
CA ALA A 335 3.39 0.53 -23.17
C ALA A 335 2.46 -0.54 -22.57
N THR A 336 2.94 -1.29 -21.58
CA THR A 336 2.09 -2.21 -20.81
C THR A 336 1.10 -1.42 -19.94
N LEU A 337 -0.04 -2.01 -19.59
CA LEU A 337 -1.12 -1.34 -18.84
C LEU A 337 -0.69 -0.78 -17.47
N ASN A 338 0.29 -1.40 -16.83
CA ASN A 338 0.86 -1.00 -15.54
C ASN A 338 1.99 0.05 -15.68
N HIS A 339 2.46 0.36 -16.90
CA HIS A 339 3.43 1.42 -17.14
C HIS A 339 2.87 2.78 -16.79
N ARG A 340 3.72 3.70 -16.31
CA ARG A 340 3.30 5.06 -15.95
C ARG A 340 3.70 6.05 -17.02
N GLN A 341 2.83 7.00 -17.30
CA GLN A 341 3.09 8.16 -18.15
C GLN A 341 2.90 9.44 -17.35
N ALA A 342 3.70 10.46 -17.64
CA ALA A 342 3.54 11.79 -17.05
C ALA A 342 2.30 12.46 -17.63
N VAL A 343 1.40 12.92 -16.75
CA VAL A 343 0.18 13.64 -17.10
C VAL A 343 0.22 15.04 -16.48
N LEU A 344 -0.06 16.08 -17.28
CA LEU A 344 -0.15 17.46 -16.80
C LEU A 344 -1.21 17.56 -15.71
N ALA A 345 -0.79 17.98 -14.52
CA ALA A 345 -1.66 18.13 -13.36
C ALA A 345 -2.33 19.50 -13.34
N ASN A 346 -1.58 20.55 -13.70
CA ASN A 346 -2.08 21.93 -13.74
C ASN A 346 -1.36 22.77 -14.79
N ALA A 347 -1.87 23.99 -15.03
CA ALA A 347 -1.28 24.88 -16.02
C ALA A 347 0.11 25.41 -15.63
N LYS A 348 0.58 25.23 -14.39
CA LYS A 348 1.93 25.66 -13.96
C LYS A 348 3.03 24.66 -14.35
N GLY A 349 2.68 23.55 -14.99
CA GLY A 349 3.64 22.55 -15.48
C GLY A 349 3.94 21.42 -14.49
N GLU A 350 3.20 21.32 -13.39
CA GLU A 350 3.29 20.16 -12.50
C GLU A 350 2.76 18.90 -13.18
N VAL A 351 3.39 17.76 -12.93
CA VAL A 351 3.02 16.47 -13.52
C VAL A 351 2.64 15.45 -12.44
N VAL A 352 1.66 14.61 -12.77
CA VAL A 352 1.30 13.43 -11.98
C VAL A 352 1.49 12.17 -12.82
N TRP A 353 1.94 11.10 -12.18
CA TRP A 353 2.19 9.83 -12.85
C TRP A 353 0.94 8.93 -12.83
N LYS A 354 0.33 8.71 -14.00
CA LYS A 354 -0.80 7.77 -14.13
C LYS A 354 -0.37 6.50 -14.84
N ARG A 355 -0.92 5.35 -14.45
CA ARG A 355 -0.70 4.11 -15.21
C ARG A 355 -1.44 4.22 -16.56
N VAL A 356 -0.98 3.49 -17.58
CA VAL A 356 -1.66 3.44 -18.88
C VAL A 356 -3.12 2.98 -18.72
N ALA A 357 -3.39 2.01 -17.84
CA ALA A 357 -4.76 1.58 -17.52
C ALA A 357 -5.61 2.61 -16.74
N ASP A 358 -4.99 3.67 -16.23
CA ASP A 358 -5.64 4.77 -15.49
C ASP A 358 -5.87 6.02 -16.35
N LEU A 359 -5.36 6.05 -17.59
CA LEU A 359 -5.49 7.21 -18.47
C LEU A 359 -6.95 7.36 -18.92
N LEU A 360 -7.48 8.56 -18.75
CA LEU A 360 -8.83 8.92 -19.18
C LEU A 360 -8.78 9.79 -20.43
N PRO A 361 -9.80 9.72 -21.31
CA PRO A 361 -9.95 10.69 -22.39
C PRO A 361 -9.95 12.12 -21.83
N GLY A 362 -9.10 12.98 -22.38
CA GLY A 362 -8.87 14.33 -21.88
C GLY A 362 -7.62 14.50 -21.02
N ASP A 363 -6.99 13.42 -20.52
CA ASP A 363 -5.67 13.53 -19.87
C ASP A 363 -4.64 14.12 -20.86
N ARG A 364 -3.66 14.86 -20.34
CA ARG A 364 -2.63 15.54 -21.13
C ARG A 364 -1.26 14.89 -20.89
N LEU A 365 -0.81 14.02 -21.80
CA LEU A 365 0.53 13.43 -21.73
C LEU A 365 1.59 14.48 -22.08
N MET A 366 2.75 14.38 -21.43
CA MET A 366 3.87 15.31 -21.67
C MET A 366 4.76 14.79 -22.79
N HIS A 367 4.80 15.52 -23.91
CA HIS A 367 5.64 15.21 -25.07
C HIS A 367 6.77 16.24 -25.23
N ASN A 368 7.98 15.75 -25.46
CA ASN A 368 9.22 16.51 -25.51
C ASN A 368 9.21 17.67 -26.52
N VAL A 369 9.81 18.80 -26.12
CA VAL A 369 10.10 19.97 -26.97
C VAL A 369 11.58 20.15 -27.33
N GLN A 370 12.46 19.39 -26.70
CA GLN A 370 13.91 19.59 -26.85
C GLN A 370 14.43 18.93 -28.13
N VAL A 371 15.40 19.59 -28.78
CA VAL A 371 16.08 19.02 -29.97
C VAL A 371 17.16 18.06 -29.50
N LEU A 372 17.10 16.83 -30.00
CA LEU A 372 18.15 15.82 -29.78
C LEU A 372 19.35 16.10 -30.69
N PRO A 373 20.58 16.06 -30.16
CA PRO A 373 21.79 16.33 -30.94
C PRO A 373 22.06 15.24 -31.97
N GLY A 374 22.04 13.96 -31.56
CA GLY A 374 22.46 12.85 -32.42
C GLY A 374 23.98 12.75 -32.57
N THR A 375 24.43 11.80 -33.40
CA THR A 375 25.84 11.56 -33.68
C THR A 375 26.11 11.53 -35.20
N ILE A 376 27.38 11.63 -35.57
CA ILE A 376 27.81 11.44 -36.96
C ILE A 376 27.69 9.95 -37.28
N THR A 377 26.91 9.64 -38.32
CA THR A 377 26.65 8.28 -38.78
C THR A 377 27.07 8.12 -40.24
N TYR A 378 27.26 6.87 -40.66
CA TYR A 378 27.79 6.53 -41.98
C TYR A 378 26.87 5.58 -42.72
N LEU A 379 26.94 5.62 -44.05
CA LEU A 379 26.27 4.62 -44.88
C LEU A 379 26.94 3.24 -44.72
N PRO A 380 26.17 2.14 -44.81
CA PRO A 380 26.73 0.79 -44.79
C PRO A 380 27.83 0.54 -45.83
N ALA A 381 28.75 -0.38 -45.54
CA ALA A 381 29.82 -0.73 -46.48
C ALA A 381 29.26 -1.34 -47.78
N ASP A 382 29.98 -1.10 -48.89
CA ASP A 382 29.63 -1.67 -50.19
C ASP A 382 29.86 -3.19 -50.23
N PHE A 383 28.81 -3.95 -50.53
CA PHE A 383 28.88 -5.40 -50.75
C PHE A 383 28.73 -5.78 -52.23
N THR A 384 28.53 -4.82 -53.12
CA THR A 384 28.17 -5.03 -54.53
C THR A 384 29.38 -5.14 -55.45
N ALA A 385 30.59 -5.24 -54.89
CA ALA A 385 31.84 -5.30 -55.63
C ALA A 385 31.99 -6.60 -56.46
N ALA A 386 31.40 -7.71 -56.02
CA ALA A 386 31.45 -9.00 -56.73
C ALA A 386 30.40 -9.05 -57.85
N ARG A 387 30.84 -9.25 -59.12
CA ARG A 387 29.98 -9.12 -60.31
C ARG A 387 29.29 -10.42 -60.78
N PRO A 388 28.08 -10.32 -61.34
CA PRO A 388 27.55 -11.26 -62.34
C PRO A 388 28.21 -11.05 -63.72
N LEU A 389 28.60 -12.15 -64.40
CA LEU A 389 29.07 -12.11 -65.79
C LEU A 389 27.99 -11.50 -66.72
N ASN A 390 28.38 -10.62 -67.64
CA ASN A 390 27.58 -10.10 -68.77
C ASN A 390 26.49 -9.02 -68.53
N SER A 391 26.56 -8.18 -67.48
CA SER A 391 25.64 -7.04 -67.30
C SER A 391 26.16 -5.71 -67.90
N ARG A 392 25.32 -5.02 -68.70
CA ARG A 392 25.62 -3.71 -69.32
C ARG A 392 25.38 -2.51 -68.38
N SER A 393 24.81 -2.73 -67.20
CA SER A 393 24.46 -1.68 -66.22
C SER A 393 25.39 -1.64 -65.01
N VAL A 394 26.59 -2.24 -65.10
CA VAL A 394 27.57 -2.21 -64.00
C VAL A 394 28.43 -0.96 -64.09
N LYS A 395 27.95 0.12 -63.49
CA LYS A 395 28.71 1.36 -63.28
C LYS A 395 29.55 1.27 -62.01
N PRO A 396 30.70 1.95 -61.91
CA PRO A 396 31.37 2.17 -60.63
C PRO A 396 30.38 2.81 -59.63
N LEU A 397 30.42 2.35 -58.38
CA LEU A 397 29.63 2.87 -57.27
C LEU A 397 30.60 3.29 -56.17
N ILE A 398 30.44 4.51 -55.68
CA ILE A 398 31.13 5.04 -54.50
C ILE A 398 30.09 5.14 -53.38
N ILE A 399 30.44 4.73 -52.16
CA ILE A 399 29.60 4.97 -50.98
C ILE A 399 30.05 6.29 -50.35
N PRO A 400 29.25 7.37 -50.44
CA PRO A 400 29.63 8.66 -49.87
C PRO A 400 29.43 8.71 -48.36
N ASP A 401 29.95 9.76 -47.74
CA ASP A 401 29.55 10.17 -46.40
C ASP A 401 28.06 10.52 -46.36
N LEU A 402 27.42 10.31 -45.20
CA LEU A 402 26.01 10.63 -45.00
C LEU A 402 25.81 12.14 -44.79
N THR A 403 25.83 12.89 -45.90
CA THR A 403 25.54 14.32 -45.89
C THR A 403 24.03 14.60 -45.84
N PRO A 404 23.59 15.83 -45.50
CA PRO A 404 22.18 16.21 -45.58
C PRO A 404 21.56 15.96 -46.97
N THR A 405 22.32 16.16 -48.05
CA THR A 405 21.85 15.89 -49.43
C THR A 405 21.60 14.39 -49.66
N VAL A 406 22.47 13.53 -49.12
CA VAL A 406 22.31 12.06 -49.20
C VAL A 406 21.16 11.60 -48.31
N ALA A 407 21.02 12.14 -47.09
CA ALA A 407 19.91 11.85 -46.20
C ALA A 407 18.55 12.26 -46.81
N TRP A 408 18.51 13.42 -47.47
CA TRP A 408 17.35 13.86 -48.26
C TRP A 408 17.00 12.87 -49.37
N LEU A 409 17.99 12.36 -50.12
CA LEU A 409 17.76 11.37 -51.16
C LEU A 409 17.13 10.08 -50.60
N ILE A 410 17.54 9.66 -49.40
CA ILE A 410 16.99 8.47 -48.73
C ILE A 410 15.52 8.71 -48.32
N GLY A 411 15.21 9.89 -47.77
CA GLY A 411 13.82 10.27 -47.46
C GLY A 411 12.96 10.32 -48.72
N PHE A 412 13.46 10.94 -49.78
CA PHE A 412 12.79 11.04 -51.07
C PHE A 412 12.60 9.65 -51.73
N MET A 413 13.58 8.76 -51.56
CA MET A 413 13.49 7.36 -51.99
C MET A 413 12.38 6.60 -51.26
N HIS A 414 12.19 6.85 -49.96
CA HIS A 414 11.15 6.20 -49.17
C HIS A 414 9.74 6.59 -49.60
N GLY A 415 9.49 7.85 -49.98
CA GLY A 415 8.24 8.27 -50.60
C GLY A 415 8.13 7.79 -52.06
N ASP A 416 8.73 8.54 -52.98
CA ASP A 416 8.49 8.41 -54.43
C ASP A 416 9.49 7.52 -55.19
N GLY A 417 10.45 6.91 -54.50
CA GLY A 417 11.48 6.07 -55.11
C GLY A 417 11.07 4.61 -55.32
N TYR A 418 11.59 3.98 -56.37
CA TYR A 418 11.40 2.57 -56.70
C TYR A 418 12.73 1.90 -57.08
N VAL A 419 13.00 0.73 -56.50
CA VAL A 419 14.17 -0.10 -56.86
C VAL A 419 13.71 -1.25 -57.76
N ALA A 420 14.28 -1.33 -58.96
CA ALA A 420 14.01 -2.40 -59.90
C ALA A 420 15.25 -3.30 -60.04
N LEU A 421 15.11 -4.57 -59.67
CA LEU A 421 16.09 -5.64 -59.92
C LEU A 421 15.40 -6.77 -60.68
N GLY A 422 16.05 -7.30 -61.71
CA GLY A 422 15.49 -8.42 -62.45
C GLY A 422 16.31 -8.87 -63.64
N ARG A 423 15.69 -9.68 -64.50
CA ARG A 423 16.25 -10.11 -65.78
C ARG A 423 15.44 -9.52 -66.92
N ASN A 424 16.12 -9.08 -67.98
CA ASN A 424 15.44 -8.60 -69.18
C ASN A 424 14.87 -9.77 -70.00
N LYS A 425 14.17 -9.47 -71.10
CA LYS A 425 13.59 -10.45 -72.04
C LYS A 425 14.58 -11.47 -72.64
N HIS A 426 15.89 -11.23 -72.49
CA HIS A 426 16.97 -12.10 -72.94
C HIS A 426 17.70 -12.79 -71.78
N GLY A 427 17.12 -12.80 -70.58
CA GLY A 427 17.67 -13.45 -69.39
C GLY A 427 18.87 -12.72 -68.75
N LYS A 428 19.25 -11.52 -69.22
CA LYS A 428 20.39 -10.76 -68.67
C LYS A 428 19.98 -9.95 -67.44
N PRO A 429 20.79 -9.93 -66.38
CA PRO A 429 20.49 -9.16 -65.17
C PRO A 429 20.58 -7.66 -65.43
N TYR A 430 19.60 -6.91 -64.90
CA TYR A 430 19.58 -5.45 -64.89
C TYR A 430 19.19 -4.93 -63.51
N GLY A 431 19.62 -3.72 -63.20
CA GLY A 431 19.15 -3.00 -62.02
C GLY A 431 19.13 -1.50 -62.25
N ARG A 432 18.10 -0.83 -61.71
CA ARG A 432 17.94 0.62 -61.76
C ARG A 432 17.14 1.14 -60.58
N VAL A 433 17.39 2.39 -60.22
CA VAL A 433 16.60 3.13 -59.23
C VAL A 433 15.85 4.24 -59.96
N GLU A 434 14.57 4.42 -59.65
CA GLU A 434 13.69 5.36 -60.34
C GLU A 434 12.91 6.21 -59.36
N TRP A 435 12.61 7.45 -59.73
CA TRP A 435 11.78 8.36 -58.95
C TRP A 435 10.72 8.98 -59.85
N ALA A 436 9.46 8.95 -59.40
CA ALA A 436 8.34 9.58 -60.07
C ALA A 436 8.03 10.95 -59.44
N MET A 437 7.62 11.92 -60.26
CA MET A 437 7.33 13.29 -59.83
C MET A 437 6.14 13.83 -60.62
N ASN A 438 5.46 14.84 -60.08
CA ASN A 438 4.36 15.51 -60.76
C ASN A 438 4.86 16.33 -61.96
N GLY A 439 4.63 15.84 -63.18
CA GLY A 439 5.08 16.50 -64.41
C GLY A 439 4.40 17.84 -64.72
N LEU A 440 3.29 18.16 -64.04
CA LEU A 440 2.59 19.45 -64.19
C LEU A 440 3.27 20.58 -63.41
N ASP A 441 4.00 20.27 -62.33
CA ASP A 441 4.76 21.25 -61.55
C ASP A 441 6.21 21.31 -62.05
N THR A 442 6.41 22.01 -63.15
CA THR A 442 7.70 22.08 -63.86
C THR A 442 8.79 22.73 -63.00
N GLN A 443 8.46 23.75 -62.21
CA GLN A 443 9.42 24.48 -61.38
C GLN A 443 9.92 23.59 -60.22
N THR A 444 9.01 22.97 -59.47
CA THR A 444 9.38 22.06 -58.37
C THR A 444 10.12 20.84 -58.91
N THR A 445 9.63 20.24 -60.01
CA THR A 445 10.27 19.08 -60.66
C THR A 445 11.70 19.37 -61.07
N THR A 446 11.98 20.56 -61.62
CA THR A 446 13.33 20.96 -62.02
C THR A 446 14.28 21.01 -60.81
N ARG A 447 13.85 21.66 -59.73
CA ARG A 447 14.65 21.76 -58.49
C ARG A 447 14.87 20.39 -57.82
N ILE A 448 13.87 19.50 -57.85
CA ILE A 448 14.03 18.12 -57.36
C ILE A 448 15.04 17.37 -58.22
N ARG A 449 15.01 17.50 -59.55
CA ARG A 449 15.98 16.85 -60.46
C ARG A 449 17.40 17.31 -60.19
N GLU A 450 17.63 18.62 -60.07
CA GLU A 450 18.95 19.19 -59.75
C GLU A 450 19.51 18.64 -58.43
N LYS A 451 18.65 18.58 -57.40
CA LYS A 451 19.05 18.05 -56.09
C LYS A 451 19.29 16.54 -56.11
N LEU A 452 18.51 15.80 -56.91
CA LEU A 452 18.70 14.37 -57.14
C LEU A 452 20.02 14.09 -57.87
N ASP A 453 20.38 14.89 -58.86
CA ASP A 453 21.68 14.80 -59.54
C ASP A 453 22.83 15.12 -58.59
N ALA A 454 22.71 16.15 -57.76
CA ALA A 454 23.71 16.47 -56.74
C ALA A 454 23.91 15.31 -55.74
N ALA A 455 22.82 14.68 -55.31
CA ALA A 455 22.89 13.52 -54.44
C ALA A 455 23.54 12.31 -55.14
N LEU A 456 23.14 12.00 -56.38
CA LEU A 456 23.69 10.88 -57.16
C LEU A 456 25.15 11.08 -57.55
N ALA A 457 25.58 12.32 -57.79
CA ALA A 457 26.97 12.65 -58.06
C ALA A 457 27.89 12.23 -56.90
N SER A 458 27.40 12.30 -55.66
CA SER A 458 28.13 11.80 -54.47
C SER A 458 28.37 10.29 -54.52
N PHE A 459 27.49 9.53 -55.19
CA PHE A 459 27.67 8.09 -55.44
C PHE A 459 28.50 7.79 -56.70
N GLY A 460 28.99 8.81 -57.41
CA GLY A 460 29.67 8.69 -58.69
C GLY A 460 28.72 8.36 -59.86
N LEU A 461 27.44 8.70 -59.74
CA LEU A 461 26.39 8.33 -60.69
C LEU A 461 25.59 9.55 -61.17
N THR A 462 24.84 9.34 -62.24
CA THR A 462 23.94 10.34 -62.82
C THR A 462 22.57 9.72 -63.10
N ALA A 463 21.53 10.55 -63.08
CA ALA A 463 20.20 10.16 -63.54
C ALA A 463 19.97 10.56 -65.00
N THR A 464 19.00 9.89 -65.62
CA THR A 464 18.39 10.31 -66.88
C THR A 464 16.98 10.78 -66.57
N HIS A 465 16.62 11.96 -67.07
CA HIS A 465 15.31 12.56 -66.83
C HIS A 465 14.44 12.46 -68.08
N GLY A 466 13.16 12.18 -67.88
CA GLY A 466 12.18 12.12 -68.96
C GLY A 466 10.75 12.30 -68.44
N TYR A 467 9.80 12.15 -69.35
CA TYR A 467 8.36 12.15 -69.08
C TYR A 467 7.77 10.82 -69.55
N VAL A 468 6.77 10.32 -68.82
CA VAL A 468 6.05 9.11 -69.21
C VAL A 468 5.03 9.48 -70.28
N ASN A 469 5.06 8.78 -71.42
CA ASN A 469 4.21 9.10 -72.56
C ASN A 469 2.72 8.87 -72.23
N GLY A 470 1.88 9.88 -72.45
CA GLY A 470 0.44 9.83 -72.14
C GLY A 470 0.08 10.05 -70.67
N GLU A 471 1.06 10.34 -69.80
CA GLU A 471 0.84 10.57 -68.36
C GLU A 471 1.44 11.91 -67.91
N ASN A 472 0.88 12.50 -66.86
CA ASN A 472 1.38 13.73 -66.24
C ASN A 472 2.52 13.45 -65.25
N THR A 473 3.42 12.53 -65.60
CA THR A 473 4.45 12.01 -64.70
C THR A 473 5.84 12.29 -65.26
N ALA A 474 6.62 13.08 -64.53
CA ALA A 474 8.04 13.22 -64.75
C ALA A 474 8.77 12.05 -64.06
N LYS A 475 9.78 11.50 -64.73
CA LYS A 475 10.55 10.35 -64.22
C LYS A 475 12.05 10.62 -64.28
N SER A 476 12.76 10.24 -63.23
CA SER A 476 14.22 10.26 -63.16
C SER A 476 14.71 8.84 -62.92
N VAL A 477 15.69 8.37 -63.69
CA VAL A 477 16.16 6.98 -63.65
C VAL A 477 17.68 6.93 -63.55
N CYS A 478 18.19 6.29 -62.50
CA CYS A 478 19.61 5.92 -62.39
C CYS A 478 19.79 4.45 -62.76
N SER A 479 20.33 4.20 -63.96
CA SER A 479 20.61 2.83 -64.45
C SER A 479 21.96 2.33 -63.92
N SER A 480 21.97 1.74 -62.73
CA SER A 480 23.12 1.09 -62.10
C SER A 480 22.66 -0.12 -61.30
N ILE A 481 23.13 -1.32 -61.68
CA ILE A 481 22.76 -2.56 -60.95
C ILE A 481 23.34 -2.58 -59.54
N ARG A 482 24.55 -2.04 -59.36
CA ARG A 482 25.19 -1.94 -58.04
C ARG A 482 24.44 -0.99 -57.11
N LEU A 483 24.03 0.19 -57.60
CA LEU A 483 23.20 1.10 -56.80
C LEU A 483 21.87 0.45 -56.45
N ALA A 484 21.24 -0.24 -57.40
CA ALA A 484 19.97 -0.92 -57.17
C ALA A 484 20.11 -2.05 -56.15
N GLU A 485 21.15 -2.89 -56.22
CA GLU A 485 21.44 -3.93 -55.22
C GLU A 485 21.71 -3.32 -53.84
N TYR A 486 22.48 -2.24 -53.79
CA TYR A 486 22.78 -1.52 -52.56
C TYR A 486 21.53 -0.92 -51.90
N PHE A 487 20.71 -0.19 -52.68
CA PHE A 487 19.46 0.40 -52.22
C PHE A 487 18.44 -0.68 -51.85
N PHE A 488 18.40 -1.78 -52.60
CA PHE A 488 17.57 -2.93 -52.27
C PHE A 488 17.96 -3.47 -50.90
N LYS A 489 19.24 -3.70 -50.62
CA LYS A 489 19.64 -4.26 -49.31
C LYS A 489 19.39 -3.31 -48.15
N TYR A 490 19.71 -2.02 -48.29
CA TYR A 490 19.82 -1.11 -47.15
C TYR A 490 18.77 0.01 -47.07
N ILE A 491 18.08 0.33 -48.17
CA ILE A 491 17.20 1.50 -48.25
C ILE A 491 15.74 1.08 -48.45
N LYS A 492 15.39 0.49 -49.59
CA LYS A 492 14.00 0.19 -49.95
C LYS A 492 13.89 -1.06 -50.79
N GLN A 493 13.02 -1.99 -50.38
CA GLN A 493 12.68 -3.20 -51.13
C GLN A 493 11.20 -3.19 -51.54
N PRO A 494 10.87 -3.63 -52.77
CA PRO A 494 9.49 -3.88 -53.16
C PRO A 494 8.81 -4.90 -52.23
N ASN A 495 7.56 -4.64 -51.85
CA ASN A 495 6.71 -5.52 -51.03
C ASN A 495 7.22 -5.82 -49.59
N ILE A 496 8.20 -5.06 -49.09
CA ILE A 496 8.64 -5.13 -47.69
C ILE A 496 8.22 -3.82 -46.99
N PRO A 497 7.68 -3.90 -45.76
CA PRO A 497 7.36 -2.70 -44.98
C PRO A 497 8.56 -1.76 -44.81
N LEU A 498 8.31 -0.46 -44.99
CA LEU A 498 9.35 0.55 -44.82
C LEU A 498 9.76 0.68 -43.35
N GLN A 499 11.05 0.96 -43.12
CA GLN A 499 11.61 1.32 -41.82
C GLN A 499 12.57 2.49 -41.99
N VAL A 500 12.64 3.37 -41.00
CA VAL A 500 13.66 4.43 -40.95
C VAL A 500 15.00 3.78 -40.61
N PRO A 501 16.07 3.99 -41.41
CA PRO A 501 17.35 3.35 -41.15
C PRO A 501 17.99 3.85 -39.86
N THR A 502 18.69 2.99 -39.12
CA THR A 502 19.33 3.34 -37.84
C THR A 502 20.30 4.52 -37.96
N PHE A 503 21.06 4.60 -39.07
CA PHE A 503 21.97 5.73 -39.31
C PHE A 503 21.23 7.06 -39.53
N ILE A 504 19.93 7.05 -39.85
CA ILE A 504 19.08 8.25 -39.83
C ILE A 504 18.56 8.51 -38.42
N LEU A 505 18.05 7.47 -37.72
CA LEU A 505 17.53 7.60 -36.34
C LEU A 505 18.57 8.21 -35.39
N GLN A 506 19.82 7.75 -35.49
CA GLN A 506 20.96 8.20 -34.68
C GLN A 506 21.72 9.40 -35.28
N GLY A 507 21.45 9.74 -36.55
CA GLY A 507 22.16 10.80 -37.27
C GLY A 507 22.05 12.18 -36.60
N THR A 508 22.87 13.12 -37.05
CA THR A 508 22.83 14.51 -36.54
C THR A 508 21.47 15.18 -36.82
N VAL A 509 21.23 16.32 -36.16
CA VAL A 509 20.05 17.18 -36.42
C VAL A 509 19.83 17.40 -37.92
N ASP A 510 20.86 17.78 -38.66
CA ASP A 510 20.76 18.07 -40.11
C ASP A 510 20.44 16.82 -40.94
N VAL A 511 20.99 15.66 -40.58
CA VAL A 511 20.70 14.38 -41.25
C VAL A 511 19.22 14.02 -41.06
N ARG A 512 18.72 14.08 -39.82
CA ARG A 512 17.30 13.81 -39.51
C ARG A 512 16.37 14.82 -40.18
N ALA A 513 16.71 16.10 -40.13
CA ALA A 513 15.93 17.16 -40.75
C ALA A 513 15.87 17.03 -42.28
N ALA A 514 17.01 16.75 -42.92
CA ALA A 514 17.07 16.57 -44.37
C ALA A 514 16.35 15.30 -44.84
N TYR A 515 16.41 14.20 -44.06
CA TYR A 515 15.59 13.01 -44.32
C TYR A 515 14.09 13.32 -44.30
N LEU A 516 13.61 14.06 -43.29
CA LEU A 516 12.20 14.50 -43.22
C LEU A 516 11.84 15.45 -44.38
N ALA A 517 12.77 16.30 -44.81
CA ALA A 517 12.59 17.15 -45.98
C ALA A 517 12.46 16.33 -47.28
N GLY A 518 13.19 15.22 -47.41
CA GLY A 518 13.04 14.29 -48.53
C GLY A 518 11.65 13.67 -48.58
N LEU A 519 11.12 13.26 -47.42
CA LEU A 519 9.73 12.78 -47.32
C LEU A 519 8.72 13.88 -47.66
N MET A 520 8.93 15.11 -47.16
CA MET A 520 8.09 16.26 -47.50
C MET A 520 8.09 16.51 -49.02
N ASP A 521 9.25 16.49 -49.67
CA ASP A 521 9.39 16.77 -51.10
C ASP A 521 8.78 15.67 -51.99
N SER A 522 8.62 14.45 -51.48
CA SER A 522 7.88 13.36 -52.11
C SER A 522 6.36 13.48 -51.89
N ASP A 523 5.79 12.67 -50.99
CA ASP A 523 4.36 12.58 -50.67
C ASP A 523 3.81 13.74 -49.81
N GLY A 524 4.67 14.62 -49.30
CA GLY A 524 4.28 15.72 -48.41
C GLY A 524 3.59 16.89 -49.11
N ALA A 525 2.90 17.73 -48.32
CA ALA A 525 2.20 18.92 -48.78
C ALA A 525 2.25 20.05 -47.74
N VAL A 526 3.02 21.10 -48.06
CA VAL A 526 3.22 22.29 -47.21
C VAL A 526 1.97 23.18 -47.10
N ASN A 527 1.06 23.09 -48.07
CA ASN A 527 -0.13 23.95 -48.16
C ASN A 527 -1.41 23.34 -47.54
N ASN A 528 -1.36 22.08 -47.09
CA ASN A 528 -2.51 21.42 -46.46
C ASN A 528 -2.82 22.04 -45.07
N ARG A 529 -4.01 21.78 -44.55
CA ARG A 529 -4.48 22.30 -43.24
C ARG A 529 -4.96 21.15 -42.35
N PRO A 530 -4.11 20.63 -41.43
CA PRO A 530 -2.69 20.97 -41.22
C PRO A 530 -1.77 20.45 -42.35
N PRO A 531 -0.51 20.94 -42.46
CA PRO A 531 0.47 20.43 -43.43
C PRO A 531 0.70 18.93 -43.28
N HIS A 532 0.82 18.23 -44.41
CA HIS A 532 1.09 16.79 -44.43
C HIS A 532 2.59 16.56 -44.64
N LEU A 533 3.23 15.78 -43.78
CA LEU A 533 4.63 15.41 -43.94
C LEU A 533 4.79 14.19 -44.86
N VAL A 534 4.02 13.13 -44.60
CA VAL A 534 4.06 11.89 -45.39
C VAL A 534 2.74 11.15 -45.29
N THR A 535 2.37 10.44 -46.36
CA THR A 535 1.27 9.47 -46.35
C THR A 535 1.82 8.08 -46.64
N THR A 536 1.49 7.08 -45.83
CA THR A 536 1.99 5.71 -45.99
C THR A 536 0.92 4.69 -45.63
N VAL A 537 1.07 3.46 -46.12
CA VAL A 537 0.26 2.31 -45.67
C VAL A 537 0.93 1.55 -44.50
N TYR A 538 2.18 1.89 -44.17
CA TYR A 538 2.95 1.25 -43.12
C TYR A 538 2.87 2.04 -41.81
N GLN A 539 2.12 1.52 -40.84
CA GLN A 539 1.89 2.18 -39.55
C GLN A 539 3.20 2.40 -38.77
N ASP A 540 4.06 1.39 -38.69
CA ASP A 540 5.32 1.46 -37.94
C ASP A 540 6.31 2.46 -38.57
N PHE A 541 6.33 2.55 -39.91
CA PHE A 541 7.10 3.59 -40.59
C PHE A 541 6.61 4.99 -40.21
N ALA A 542 5.30 5.21 -40.16
CA ALA A 542 4.73 6.49 -39.75
C ALA A 542 5.09 6.83 -38.28
N ARG A 543 5.12 5.83 -37.39
CA ARG A 543 5.57 6.00 -36.00
C ARG A 543 7.04 6.40 -35.92
N GLN A 544 7.92 5.69 -36.64
CA GLN A 544 9.36 6.00 -36.67
C GLN A 544 9.60 7.40 -37.25
N VAL A 545 8.91 7.79 -38.33
CA VAL A 545 9.00 9.15 -38.90
C VAL A 545 8.51 10.18 -37.88
N SER A 546 7.45 9.88 -37.12
CA SER A 546 6.98 10.75 -36.04
C SER A 546 7.98 10.86 -34.89
N ALA A 547 8.71 9.79 -34.56
CA ALA A 547 9.79 9.84 -33.58
C ALA A 547 10.97 10.70 -34.09
N VAL A 548 11.34 10.58 -35.36
CA VAL A 548 12.34 11.49 -35.99
C VAL A 548 11.87 12.94 -35.91
N LEU A 549 10.59 13.21 -36.16
CA LEU A 549 10.02 14.54 -35.99
C LEU A 549 10.08 15.02 -34.53
N SER A 550 9.76 14.13 -33.58
CA SER A 550 9.87 14.38 -32.14
C SER A 550 11.30 14.65 -31.69
N SER A 551 12.30 14.02 -32.31
CA SER A 551 13.72 14.27 -32.01
C SER A 551 14.14 15.70 -32.35
N LEU A 552 13.38 16.39 -33.21
CA LEU A 552 13.58 17.80 -33.53
C LEU A 552 12.68 18.71 -32.67
N GLY A 553 12.01 18.17 -31.65
CA GLY A 553 11.08 18.88 -30.78
C GLY A 553 9.76 19.25 -31.44
N ILE A 554 9.30 18.49 -32.45
CA ILE A 554 8.03 18.72 -33.13
C ILE A 554 7.13 17.49 -32.93
N ALA A 555 5.97 17.65 -32.28
CA ALA A 555 4.98 16.58 -32.14
C ALA A 555 4.10 16.46 -33.40
N GLY A 556 4.15 15.29 -34.05
CA GLY A 556 3.31 14.97 -35.21
C GLY A 556 1.91 14.49 -34.84
N ARG A 557 0.94 14.68 -35.75
CA ARG A 557 -0.41 14.11 -35.64
C ARG A 557 -0.64 13.06 -36.70
N LEU A 558 -1.02 11.86 -36.29
CA LEU A 558 -1.36 10.77 -37.20
C LEU A 558 -2.87 10.73 -37.47
N ALA A 559 -3.28 10.74 -38.74
CA ALA A 559 -4.66 10.51 -39.15
C ALA A 559 -4.78 9.26 -40.04
N ILE A 560 -5.68 8.37 -39.64
CA ILE A 560 -5.97 7.12 -40.35
C ILE A 560 -7.13 7.38 -41.31
N ARG A 561 -6.93 7.10 -42.61
CA ARG A 561 -8.00 7.05 -43.61
C ARG A 561 -8.25 5.61 -44.01
N LEU A 562 -9.42 5.11 -43.65
CA LEU A 562 -9.90 3.81 -44.08
C LEU A 562 -10.33 3.88 -45.55
N PRO A 563 -10.05 2.84 -46.35
CA PRO A 563 -10.43 2.83 -47.76
C PRO A 563 -11.91 2.52 -47.95
N GLN A 564 -12.49 3.06 -49.04
CA GLN A 564 -13.88 2.75 -49.43
C GLN A 564 -14.03 1.39 -50.10
N LYS A 565 -12.95 0.87 -50.72
CA LYS A 565 -12.90 -0.46 -51.32
C LYS A 565 -12.21 -1.42 -50.36
N GLN A 566 -12.82 -2.59 -50.13
CA GLN A 566 -12.31 -3.61 -49.19
C GLN A 566 -10.89 -4.13 -49.52
N GLU A 567 -10.46 -4.07 -50.78
CA GLU A 567 -9.14 -4.56 -51.20
C GLU A 567 -7.98 -3.59 -50.90
N TRP A 568 -8.28 -2.36 -50.49
CA TRP A 568 -7.26 -1.33 -50.27
C TRP A 568 -6.82 -1.32 -48.80
N GLN A 569 -5.58 -0.90 -48.55
CA GLN A 569 -5.04 -0.76 -47.19
C GLN A 569 -5.37 0.61 -46.59
N ALA A 570 -5.40 0.69 -45.26
CA ALA A 570 -5.55 1.95 -44.54
C ALA A 570 -4.36 2.88 -44.83
N LYS A 571 -4.65 4.19 -45.00
CA LYS A 571 -3.62 5.21 -45.21
C LYS A 571 -3.38 5.99 -43.92
N TYR A 572 -2.13 6.03 -43.49
CA TYR A 572 -1.64 6.79 -42.35
C TYR A 572 -1.04 8.10 -42.84
N ASN A 573 -1.66 9.21 -42.46
CA ASN A 573 -1.23 10.56 -42.84
C ASN A 573 -0.58 11.22 -41.62
N LEU A 574 0.73 11.43 -41.66
CA LEU A 574 1.45 12.15 -40.62
C LEU A 574 1.45 13.64 -40.93
N MET A 575 0.98 14.45 -40.00
CA MET A 575 0.75 15.88 -40.17
C MET A 575 1.51 16.69 -39.12
N ILE A 576 1.75 17.97 -39.42
CA ILE A 576 2.43 18.91 -38.52
C ILE A 576 1.40 19.93 -38.00
N PRO A 577 0.76 19.68 -36.84
CA PRO A 577 -0.36 20.51 -36.37
C PRO A 577 0.08 21.83 -35.70
N ALA A 578 1.32 21.90 -35.22
CA ALA A 578 1.90 22.99 -34.41
C ALA A 578 3.41 23.10 -34.67
N LEU A 579 4.07 24.11 -34.10
CA LEU A 579 5.53 24.32 -34.12
C LEU A 579 6.10 24.50 -35.55
N LYS A 580 5.38 25.26 -36.38
CA LYS A 580 5.77 25.52 -37.79
C LYS A 580 7.06 26.31 -37.91
N GLU A 581 7.33 27.21 -36.97
CA GLU A 581 8.58 27.98 -36.94
C GLU A 581 9.79 27.06 -36.79
N ARG A 582 9.69 26.08 -35.89
CA ARG A 582 10.71 25.05 -35.69
C ARG A 582 10.93 24.19 -36.94
N TYR A 583 9.86 23.82 -37.63
CA TYR A 583 9.99 23.18 -38.96
C TYR A 583 10.71 24.10 -39.96
N ASN A 584 10.34 25.38 -40.00
CA ASN A 584 10.91 26.35 -40.95
C ASN A 584 12.40 26.61 -40.71
N ILE A 585 12.85 26.51 -39.46
CA ILE A 585 14.25 26.65 -39.07
C ILE A 585 15.03 25.39 -39.40
N LEU A 586 14.51 24.20 -39.06
CA LEU A 586 15.29 22.96 -39.11
C LEU A 586 15.11 22.18 -40.41
N ILE A 587 13.86 21.99 -40.88
CA ILE A 587 13.55 21.07 -42.00
C ILE A 587 13.43 21.81 -43.33
N ALA A 588 12.77 22.97 -43.35
CA ALA A 588 12.53 23.73 -44.58
C ALA A 588 13.80 24.11 -45.38
N PRO A 589 14.96 24.42 -44.76
CA PRO A 589 16.19 24.70 -45.52
C PRO A 589 16.65 23.53 -46.39
N HIS A 590 16.28 22.31 -46.00
CA HIS A 590 16.57 21.10 -46.74
C HIS A 590 15.43 20.67 -47.67
N SER A 591 14.30 21.38 -47.75
CA SER A 591 13.14 21.02 -48.58
C SER A 591 13.06 21.89 -49.84
N VAL A 592 12.79 21.26 -50.98
CA VAL A 592 12.47 21.97 -52.23
C VAL A 592 11.11 22.66 -52.13
N LYS A 593 10.12 22.01 -51.51
CA LYS A 593 8.78 22.59 -51.25
C LYS A 593 8.82 23.74 -50.23
N GLY A 594 9.87 23.83 -49.42
CA GLY A 594 10.21 24.99 -48.61
C GLY A 594 9.40 25.14 -47.32
N ALA A 595 9.23 26.38 -46.88
CA ALA A 595 8.65 26.72 -45.58
C ALA A 595 7.13 26.53 -45.50
N LEU A 596 6.65 26.16 -44.30
CA LEU A 596 5.24 26.14 -43.95
C LEU A 596 4.72 27.57 -43.76
N ARG A 597 3.53 27.85 -44.30
CA ARG A 597 2.87 29.16 -44.15
C ARG A 597 2.48 29.44 -42.70
N GLN A 598 2.94 30.57 -42.17
CA GLN A 598 2.53 31.10 -40.88
C GLN A 598 1.10 31.70 -40.99
N GLY A 599 0.30 31.66 -39.91
CA GLY A 599 -1.06 32.25 -39.86
C GLY A 599 -2.23 31.36 -40.32
N LEU A 600 -2.00 30.13 -40.77
CA LEU A 600 -3.10 29.17 -41.02
C LEU A 600 -3.73 28.73 -39.69
N LYS A 601 -5.04 28.96 -39.48
CA LYS A 601 -5.81 28.44 -38.33
C LYS A 601 -5.60 26.92 -38.23
N THR A 602 -5.00 26.46 -37.14
CA THR A 602 -4.77 25.03 -36.86
C THR A 602 -5.34 24.65 -35.50
N TYR A 603 -5.92 23.44 -35.44
CA TYR A 603 -6.30 22.78 -34.20
C TYR A 603 -5.04 22.16 -33.57
N GLY A 604 -4.15 23.00 -33.04
CA GLY A 604 -2.90 22.60 -32.38
C GLY A 604 -3.13 21.86 -31.05
N PHE A 605 -2.11 21.81 -30.21
CA PHE A 605 -2.23 21.28 -28.84
C PHE A 605 -2.84 22.33 -27.91
N THR A 606 -3.49 21.89 -26.83
CA THR A 606 -4.16 22.80 -25.89
C THR A 606 -3.88 22.48 -24.42
N VAL A 607 -3.77 23.55 -23.63
CA VAL A 607 -3.86 23.51 -22.17
C VAL A 607 -5.33 23.66 -21.80
N PRO A 608 -5.91 22.75 -20.98
CA PRO A 608 -7.32 22.81 -20.60
C PRO A 608 -7.70 24.15 -19.96
N GLY A 609 -8.83 24.72 -20.38
CA GLY A 609 -9.31 25.98 -19.82
C GLY A 609 -9.59 25.91 -18.31
N GLN A 610 -9.97 24.73 -17.80
CA GLN A 610 -10.12 24.49 -16.37
C GLN A 610 -8.80 24.62 -15.60
N MET A 611 -7.73 23.98 -16.07
CA MET A 611 -6.41 24.04 -15.43
C MET A 611 -5.88 25.48 -15.38
N MET A 612 -6.18 26.28 -16.41
CA MET A 612 -5.84 27.70 -16.46
C MET A 612 -6.54 28.51 -15.35
N ARG A 613 -7.84 28.25 -15.09
CA ARG A 613 -8.62 28.94 -14.05
C ARG A 613 -8.18 28.59 -12.64
N GLU A 614 -7.75 27.35 -12.43
CA GLU A 614 -7.24 26.89 -11.14
C GLU A 614 -5.84 27.48 -10.85
N ALA A 615 -5.06 27.75 -11.90
CA ALA A 615 -3.70 28.25 -11.79
C ALA A 615 -3.57 29.78 -11.74
N TYR A 616 -4.46 30.52 -12.43
CA TYR A 616 -4.35 31.98 -12.62
C TYR A 616 -5.69 32.69 -12.37
N THR A 617 -5.62 33.87 -11.77
CA THR A 617 -6.76 34.78 -11.63
C THR A 617 -7.17 35.38 -12.97
N TYR A 618 -8.42 35.84 -13.08
CA TYR A 618 -8.91 36.49 -14.30
C TYR A 618 -8.09 37.74 -14.69
N SER A 619 -7.60 38.50 -13.70
CA SER A 619 -6.71 39.65 -13.91
C SER A 619 -5.36 39.24 -14.48
N GLU A 620 -4.75 38.18 -13.98
CA GLU A 620 -3.48 37.65 -14.50
C GLU A 620 -3.66 37.11 -15.92
N MET A 621 -4.72 36.35 -16.17
CA MET A 621 -5.05 35.87 -17.52
C MET A 621 -5.25 37.03 -18.52
N ARG A 622 -5.93 38.10 -18.10
CA ARG A 622 -6.08 39.30 -18.94
C ARG A 622 -4.73 40.01 -19.15
N GLY A 623 -3.90 40.08 -18.11
CA GLY A 623 -2.54 40.64 -18.17
C GLY A 623 -1.62 39.88 -19.13
N MET A 624 -1.79 38.56 -19.24
CA MET A 624 -1.10 37.69 -20.21
C MET A 624 -1.68 37.79 -21.64
N GLY A 625 -2.71 38.60 -21.87
CA GLY A 625 -3.28 38.82 -23.21
C GLY A 625 -4.40 37.87 -23.62
N PHE A 626 -4.88 36.97 -22.73
CA PHE A 626 -6.03 36.11 -23.02
C PHE A 626 -7.33 36.94 -23.09
N GLN A 627 -7.89 37.09 -24.30
CA GLN A 627 -9.19 37.74 -24.55
C GLN A 627 -10.25 36.69 -24.90
N GLY A 628 -11.20 36.40 -23.99
CA GLY A 628 -12.31 35.48 -24.28
C GLY A 628 -13.02 34.87 -23.06
N SER A 629 -14.04 34.05 -23.35
CA SER A 629 -14.82 33.27 -22.38
C SER A 629 -13.93 32.29 -21.60
N SER A 630 -14.13 32.23 -20.29
CA SER A 630 -13.42 31.38 -19.34
C SER A 630 -13.58 29.87 -19.56
N GLN A 631 -14.36 29.44 -20.57
CA GLN A 631 -14.68 28.03 -20.85
C GLN A 631 -13.84 27.39 -21.98
N VAL A 632 -12.98 28.14 -22.68
CA VAL A 632 -12.27 27.65 -23.87
C VAL A 632 -10.84 27.23 -23.53
N ASP A 633 -10.42 26.09 -24.07
CA ASP A 633 -9.04 25.60 -24.02
C ASP A 633 -8.04 26.60 -24.63
N SER A 634 -6.90 26.81 -23.96
CA SER A 634 -5.84 27.69 -24.45
C SER A 634 -4.95 26.96 -25.43
N ASN A 635 -4.69 27.58 -26.59
CA ASN A 635 -3.70 27.06 -27.55
C ASN A 635 -2.30 27.04 -26.91
N TYR A 636 -1.59 25.92 -27.04
CA TYR A 636 -0.29 25.70 -26.42
C TYR A 636 0.81 26.69 -26.86
N GLU A 637 0.95 26.95 -28.16
CA GLU A 637 1.99 27.87 -28.68
C GLU A 637 1.75 29.30 -28.20
N ARG A 638 0.47 29.70 -28.14
CA ARG A 638 0.06 30.98 -27.56
C ARG A 638 0.35 31.03 -26.06
N TYR A 639 0.01 29.97 -25.33
CA TYR A 639 0.24 29.89 -23.89
C TYR A 639 1.74 30.02 -23.55
N LEU A 640 2.62 29.37 -24.30
CA LEU A 640 4.07 29.53 -24.11
C LEU A 640 4.58 30.92 -24.46
N ALA A 641 4.04 31.57 -25.50
CA ALA A 641 4.45 32.93 -25.86
C ALA A 641 4.01 33.98 -24.82
N GLU A 642 2.92 33.70 -24.09
CA GLU A 642 2.29 34.61 -23.13
C GLU A 642 2.63 34.27 -21.66
N SER A 643 3.31 33.14 -21.39
CA SER A 643 3.68 32.70 -20.05
C SER A 643 5.20 32.52 -19.89
N GLU A 644 5.69 32.59 -18.64
CA GLU A 644 7.09 32.29 -18.30
C GLU A 644 7.31 30.80 -17.95
N VAL A 645 6.31 29.95 -18.18
CA VAL A 645 6.34 28.52 -17.80
C VAL A 645 7.00 27.70 -18.90
N SER A 646 8.11 27.02 -18.56
CA SER A 646 8.69 26.00 -19.44
C SER A 646 7.84 24.73 -19.38
N LEU A 647 7.05 24.50 -20.42
CA LEU A 647 6.09 23.39 -20.50
C LEU A 647 6.36 22.51 -21.73
N ASP A 648 6.40 21.19 -21.54
CA ASP A 648 6.37 20.21 -22.64
C ASP A 648 5.00 20.21 -23.36
N ILE A 649 4.94 19.65 -24.56
CA ILE A 649 3.71 19.65 -25.39
C ILE A 649 2.62 18.80 -24.72
N PRO A 650 1.47 19.37 -24.32
CA PRO A 650 0.39 18.63 -23.69
C PRO A 650 -0.45 17.90 -24.75
N VAL A 651 -0.21 16.61 -24.90
CA VAL A 651 -0.89 15.74 -25.87
C VAL A 651 -2.15 15.15 -25.25
N THR A 652 -3.30 15.33 -25.90
CA THR A 652 -4.58 14.85 -25.39
C THR A 652 -4.76 13.37 -25.62
N VAL A 653 -4.99 12.61 -24.55
CA VAL A 653 -5.43 11.22 -24.58
C VAL A 653 -6.87 11.15 -25.09
N LYS A 654 -7.14 10.25 -26.03
CA LYS A 654 -8.48 9.92 -26.53
C LYS A 654 -8.99 8.59 -25.96
N GLY A 655 -8.08 7.70 -25.55
CA GLY A 655 -8.40 6.40 -24.96
C GLY A 655 -7.26 5.40 -25.10
N LEU A 656 -7.57 4.12 -24.94
CA LEU A 656 -6.67 3.01 -25.26
C LEU A 656 -7.04 2.43 -26.63
N GLY A 657 -6.05 2.28 -27.49
CA GLY A 657 -6.17 1.75 -28.84
C GLY A 657 -5.93 0.23 -28.93
N SER A 658 -5.39 -0.22 -30.05
CA SER A 658 -4.98 -1.61 -30.28
C SER A 658 -3.91 -2.08 -29.30
N TYR A 659 -3.77 -3.40 -29.16
CA TYR A 659 -2.70 -4.00 -28.37
C TYR A 659 -2.02 -5.11 -29.17
N ASN A 660 -0.72 -5.28 -28.93
CA ASN A 660 0.10 -6.30 -29.56
C ASN A 660 0.87 -7.08 -28.48
N TYR A 661 1.17 -8.35 -28.74
CA TYR A 661 2.03 -9.16 -27.87
C TYR A 661 3.46 -9.15 -28.41
N VAL A 662 4.34 -8.40 -27.74
CA VAL A 662 5.71 -8.13 -28.23
C VAL A 662 6.71 -8.24 -27.09
N LYS A 663 7.99 -8.41 -27.43
CA LYS A 663 9.07 -8.40 -26.44
C LYS A 663 9.17 -7.00 -25.82
N THR A 664 9.41 -6.94 -24.52
CA THR A 664 9.37 -5.70 -23.76
C THR A 664 10.62 -5.50 -22.91
N TYR A 665 10.97 -4.24 -22.70
CA TYR A 665 12.15 -3.82 -21.97
C TYR A 665 11.79 -2.67 -21.02
N ASP A 666 12.65 -2.42 -20.05
CA ASP A 666 12.62 -1.23 -19.19
C ASP A 666 14.07 -0.80 -18.92
N ILE A 667 14.30 0.45 -18.53
CA ILE A 667 15.64 0.97 -18.20
C ILE A 667 15.60 1.78 -16.91
N GLU A 668 16.69 1.72 -16.16
CA GLU A 668 16.88 2.54 -14.97
C GLU A 668 17.77 3.74 -15.33
N VAL A 669 17.42 4.94 -14.87
CA VAL A 669 18.09 6.19 -15.24
C VAL A 669 18.52 6.94 -13.98
N GLU A 670 19.80 7.28 -13.94
CA GLU A 670 20.45 7.97 -12.82
C GLU A 670 19.71 9.26 -12.44
N GLU A 671 19.48 9.48 -11.14
CA GLU A 671 18.85 10.65 -10.50
C GLU A 671 17.38 10.95 -10.88
N ALA A 672 16.99 10.76 -12.14
CA ALA A 672 15.72 11.23 -12.67
C ALA A 672 14.59 10.20 -12.52
N HIS A 673 14.93 8.90 -12.50
CA HIS A 673 13.96 7.80 -12.45
C HIS A 673 12.83 7.89 -13.52
N CYS A 674 13.10 8.64 -14.60
CA CYS A 674 12.24 8.84 -15.75
C CYS A 674 13.05 9.22 -16.99
N PHE A 675 12.50 9.02 -18.19
CA PHE A 675 13.14 9.34 -19.48
C PHE A 675 12.11 9.58 -20.59
N TYR A 676 12.54 10.18 -21.70
CA TYR A 676 11.70 10.33 -22.89
C TYR A 676 11.82 9.12 -23.83
N CYS A 677 10.67 8.55 -24.21
CA CYS A 677 10.56 7.44 -25.14
C CYS A 677 9.40 7.67 -26.11
N ASP A 678 9.63 7.49 -27.41
CA ASP A 678 8.69 7.85 -28.49
C ASP A 678 8.18 9.30 -28.38
N GLY A 679 9.00 10.19 -27.79
CA GLY A 679 8.65 11.58 -27.51
C GLY A 679 7.97 11.82 -26.16
N TYR A 680 7.57 10.81 -25.39
CA TYR A 680 6.80 10.96 -24.15
C TYR A 680 7.60 10.65 -22.88
N LEU A 681 7.32 11.38 -21.80
CA LEU A 681 7.98 11.21 -20.50
C LEU A 681 7.41 10.04 -19.68
N THR A 682 8.26 9.10 -19.23
CA THR A 682 7.87 7.78 -18.70
C THR A 682 8.75 7.30 -17.51
N HIS A 683 8.31 6.37 -16.65
CA HIS A 683 8.88 6.09 -15.28
C HIS A 683 9.27 4.59 -14.99
N ASN A 684 10.31 4.35 -14.15
CA ASN A 684 10.93 3.06 -13.69
C ASN A 684 10.36 2.39 -12.37
N SER A 685 10.97 1.36 -11.70
CA SER A 685 10.46 0.58 -10.49
C SER A 685 11.45 0.22 -9.33
N ALA A 686 11.01 0.04 -8.04
CA ALA A 686 11.87 -0.24 -6.82
C ALA A 686 11.31 -1.23 -5.71
N GLY A 687 12.16 -1.73 -4.75
CA GLY A 687 11.90 -2.65 -3.58
C GLY A 687 12.41 -2.16 -2.17
N MET A 688 12.50 -2.98 -1.07
CA MET A 688 12.98 -2.57 0.33
C MET A 688 13.75 -3.66 1.17
N ARG A 689 14.74 -3.28 2.02
CA ARG A 689 15.62 -4.10 2.95
C ARG A 689 15.80 -3.44 4.32
N GLN A 690 16.06 -4.19 5.40
CA GLN A 690 16.22 -3.68 6.77
C GLN A 690 17.56 -4.11 7.41
N PHE A 691 18.30 -3.17 7.98
CA PHE A 691 19.64 -3.34 8.58
C PHE A 691 19.69 -2.69 9.97
N ASP A 692 20.58 -3.16 10.85
CA ASP A 692 20.77 -2.55 12.19
C ASP A 692 21.21 -1.07 12.07
N SER A 693 20.76 -0.20 12.98
CA SER A 693 21.10 1.23 12.95
C SER A 693 22.58 1.53 13.15
N GLU A 694 23.30 0.64 13.83
CA GLU A 694 24.73 0.74 14.15
C GLU A 694 25.61 0.02 13.11
N ASP A 695 25.02 -0.68 12.13
CA ASP A 695 25.77 -1.27 11.01
C ASP A 695 26.20 -0.17 10.03
N GLN A 696 27.34 0.45 10.32
CA GLN A 696 27.90 1.51 9.50
C GLN A 696 28.21 1.04 8.07
N SER A 697 28.56 -0.24 7.89
CA SER A 697 28.83 -0.80 6.58
C SER A 697 27.57 -0.87 5.72
N ALA A 698 26.43 -1.28 6.29
CA ALA A 698 25.13 -1.27 5.62
C ALA A 698 24.56 0.13 5.43
N ALA A 699 24.72 1.01 6.43
CA ALA A 699 24.27 2.40 6.40
C ALA A 699 24.98 3.23 5.32
N THR A 700 26.19 2.82 4.94
CA THR A 700 27.02 3.44 3.90
C THR A 700 27.21 2.55 2.67
N ALA A 701 26.57 1.38 2.59
CA ALA A 701 26.77 0.41 1.52
C ALA A 701 26.47 0.97 0.13
N LYS A 702 25.60 1.99 0.09
CA LYS A 702 25.23 2.76 -1.10
C LYS A 702 25.82 4.16 -1.16
N ASP A 703 26.60 4.54 -0.16
CA ASP A 703 27.31 5.82 -0.21
C ASP A 703 28.36 5.73 -1.30
N ASN A 704 28.36 6.71 -2.20
CA ASN A 704 29.16 6.68 -3.42
C ASN A 704 28.95 5.38 -4.21
N LEU A 705 27.76 4.76 -4.19
CA LEU A 705 27.41 3.67 -5.11
C LEU A 705 27.71 4.10 -6.56
N TRP A 706 27.47 5.38 -6.80
CA TRP A 706 27.94 6.16 -7.93
C TRP A 706 29.28 6.81 -7.55
N MET A 707 30.36 6.48 -8.27
CA MET A 707 31.69 7.07 -8.10
C MET A 707 32.17 7.72 -9.39
N GLN A 708 32.87 8.84 -9.32
CA GLN A 708 33.57 9.40 -10.48
C GLN A 708 34.85 8.61 -10.76
N ASP A 709 35.11 8.26 -12.02
CA ASP A 709 36.40 7.75 -12.47
C ASP A 709 37.46 8.87 -12.55
N GLU A 710 38.71 8.52 -12.90
CA GLU A 710 39.82 9.47 -13.02
C GLU A 710 39.56 10.59 -14.06
N ALA A 711 38.57 10.41 -14.95
CA ALA A 711 38.13 11.39 -15.93
C ALA A 711 36.88 12.19 -15.48
N GLY A 712 36.41 11.98 -14.24
CA GLY A 712 35.25 12.67 -13.67
C GLY A 712 33.89 12.05 -14.05
N ASN A 713 33.85 10.88 -14.70
CA ASN A 713 32.59 10.23 -15.10
C ASN A 713 32.02 9.39 -13.95
N TRP A 714 30.77 9.66 -13.55
CA TRP A 714 30.05 8.81 -12.59
C TRP A 714 29.81 7.41 -13.17
N ARG A 715 30.19 6.36 -12.45
CA ARG A 715 29.95 4.94 -12.73
C ARG A 715 29.42 4.26 -11.49
N ILE A 716 28.57 3.25 -11.65
CA ILE A 716 28.16 2.42 -10.52
C ILE A 716 29.25 1.40 -10.19
N ASP A 717 29.47 1.12 -8.90
CA ASP A 717 30.35 0.03 -8.48
C ASP A 717 29.76 -1.33 -8.96
N PRO A 718 30.41 -2.04 -9.90
CA PRO A 718 29.90 -3.30 -10.45
C PRO A 718 29.75 -4.39 -9.39
N GLU A 719 30.51 -4.32 -8.30
CA GLU A 719 30.42 -5.28 -7.20
C GLU A 719 29.22 -5.00 -6.27
N ARG A 720 28.57 -3.84 -6.39
CA ARG A 720 27.47 -3.38 -5.53
C ARG A 720 26.17 -3.06 -6.28
N ASP A 721 26.13 -3.26 -7.60
CA ASP A 721 24.99 -2.96 -8.48
C ASP A 721 23.66 -3.59 -8.00
N ALA A 722 23.70 -4.84 -7.53
CA ALA A 722 22.51 -5.55 -7.06
C ALA A 722 21.78 -4.85 -5.90
N LEU A 723 22.48 -4.02 -5.10
CA LEU A 723 21.91 -3.31 -3.95
C LEU A 723 20.81 -2.31 -4.34
N ARG A 724 20.75 -1.85 -5.60
CA ARG A 724 19.69 -0.94 -6.09
C ARG A 724 18.29 -1.56 -6.08
N MET A 725 18.20 -2.89 -6.02
CA MET A 725 16.94 -3.62 -6.11
C MET A 725 16.01 -3.38 -4.93
N ALA A 726 16.51 -2.73 -3.87
CA ALA A 726 15.72 -2.45 -2.69
C ALA A 726 16.23 -1.28 -1.84
N ASN A 727 15.33 -0.49 -1.25
CA ASN A 727 15.62 0.62 -0.34
C ASN A 727 16.27 0.11 0.96
N HIS A 728 17.33 0.71 1.46
CA HIS A 728 17.91 0.31 2.75
C HIS A 728 17.25 1.08 3.90
N THR A 729 16.70 0.33 4.86
CA THR A 729 16.07 0.86 6.08
C THR A 729 16.95 0.57 7.28
N ARG A 730 17.42 1.62 7.97
CA ARG A 730 18.14 1.51 9.25
C ARG A 730 17.16 1.29 10.39
N VAL A 731 17.36 0.21 11.13
CA VAL A 731 16.49 -0.26 12.20
C VAL A 731 17.11 0.12 13.53
N PHE A 732 16.54 1.12 14.18
CA PHE A 732 16.96 1.59 15.49
C PHE A 732 16.30 0.75 16.58
N HIS A 733 17.08 0.11 17.45
CA HIS A 733 16.57 -0.61 18.63
C HIS A 733 16.32 0.31 19.84
N ARG A 734 16.78 1.55 19.75
CA ARG A 734 16.38 2.67 20.62
C ARG A 734 15.49 3.64 19.84
N LYS A 735 14.79 4.54 20.54
CA LYS A 735 14.08 5.63 19.86
C LYS A 735 15.13 6.51 19.14
N PRO A 736 15.04 6.71 17.81
CA PRO A 736 15.97 7.59 17.10
C PRO A 736 15.79 9.04 17.59
N THR A 737 16.90 9.78 17.68
CA THR A 737 16.92 11.18 18.08
C THR A 737 16.34 12.05 16.95
N LEU A 738 15.96 13.29 17.27
CA LEU A 738 15.52 14.25 16.25
C LEU A 738 16.61 14.50 15.19
N GLU A 739 17.87 14.54 15.62
CA GLU A 739 19.01 14.73 14.73
C GLU A 739 19.15 13.56 13.76
N GLU A 740 19.08 12.31 14.24
CA GLU A 740 19.13 11.11 13.41
C GLU A 740 17.96 11.03 12.42
N CYS A 741 16.75 11.41 12.85
CA CYS A 741 15.60 11.53 11.96
C CYS A 741 15.82 12.60 10.90
N THR A 742 16.42 13.73 11.27
CA THR A 742 16.69 14.84 10.35
C THR A 742 17.77 14.47 9.34
N GLU A 743 18.84 13.80 9.78
CA GLU A 743 19.89 13.27 8.91
C GLU A 743 19.37 12.19 7.97
N ALA A 744 18.51 11.29 8.45
CA ALA A 744 17.84 10.30 7.62
C ALA A 744 16.99 10.95 6.52
N VAL A 745 16.15 11.93 6.87
CA VAL A 745 15.33 12.66 5.88
C VAL A 745 16.21 13.44 4.89
N ARG A 746 17.30 14.06 5.36
CA ARG A 746 18.29 14.70 4.47
C ARG A 746 18.94 13.69 3.55
N LYS A 747 19.35 12.53 4.06
CA LYS A 747 19.95 11.46 3.26
C LYS A 747 18.96 10.93 2.22
N GLN A 748 17.68 10.78 2.56
CA GLN A 748 16.62 10.41 1.63
C GLN A 748 16.44 11.45 0.53
N TYR A 749 16.51 12.72 0.90
CA TYR A 749 16.42 13.82 -0.05
C TYR A 749 17.62 13.86 -1.02
N TYR A 750 18.85 13.66 -0.53
CA TYR A 750 20.07 13.78 -1.34
C TYR A 750 20.46 12.52 -2.10
N SER A 751 20.04 11.33 -1.65
CA SER A 751 20.52 10.05 -2.19
C SER A 751 19.42 9.02 -2.47
N GLY A 752 18.16 9.30 -2.13
CA GLY A 752 17.07 8.31 -2.18
C GLY A 752 17.16 7.21 -1.11
N GLU A 753 18.22 7.21 -0.29
CA GLU A 753 18.51 6.23 0.76
C GLU A 753 18.35 6.80 2.17
N GLY A 754 18.39 5.95 3.19
CA GLY A 754 18.30 6.40 4.59
C GLY A 754 16.88 6.35 5.15
N ALA A 755 16.07 5.40 4.67
CA ALA A 755 14.89 5.00 5.41
C ALA A 755 15.28 4.58 6.82
N ILE A 756 14.43 4.91 7.79
CA ILE A 756 14.63 4.53 9.18
C ILE A 756 13.38 3.84 9.69
N GLN A 757 13.60 2.90 10.61
CA GLN A 757 12.58 2.17 11.32
C GLN A 757 12.99 2.14 12.78
N TRP A 758 12.04 2.35 13.67
CA TRP A 758 12.26 2.07 15.08
C TRP A 758 11.84 0.62 15.35
N ALA A 759 12.80 -0.28 15.56
CA ALA A 759 12.57 -1.69 15.88
C ALA A 759 11.70 -1.84 17.11
N GLY A 760 11.91 -1.03 18.15
CA GLY A 760 11.06 -1.08 19.34
C GLY A 760 9.57 -0.89 19.02
N GLU A 761 9.23 -0.12 17.99
CA GLU A 761 7.84 0.00 17.51
C GLU A 761 7.44 -1.11 16.53
N ALA A 762 8.36 -1.56 15.68
CA ALA A 762 8.11 -2.63 14.73
C ALA A 762 7.94 -4.00 15.41
N GLU A 763 8.76 -4.34 16.41
CA GLU A 763 8.67 -5.53 17.26
C GLU A 763 7.37 -5.53 18.06
N ARG A 764 7.02 -4.38 18.68
CA ARG A 764 5.71 -4.19 19.32
C ARG A 764 4.51 -4.37 18.38
N ARG A 765 4.72 -4.24 17.05
CA ARG A 765 3.71 -4.49 16.02
C ARG A 765 3.77 -5.91 15.43
N ALA A 766 4.91 -6.59 15.49
CA ALA A 766 5.19 -7.86 14.82
C ALA A 766 5.06 -9.11 15.71
N GLU A 767 5.12 -8.98 17.05
CA GLU A 767 4.80 -10.05 17.99
C GLU A 767 3.28 -10.32 18.00
N GLY A 768 2.83 -10.96 16.92
CA GLY A 768 1.47 -11.37 16.63
C GLY A 768 0.93 -12.45 17.56
N GLU A 769 0.88 -12.14 18.86
CA GLU A 769 -0.27 -12.38 19.73
C GLU A 769 -0.48 -11.11 20.57
N GLY A 770 -0.46 -9.93 19.93
CA GLY A 770 -0.69 -8.71 20.67
C GLY A 770 -0.76 -7.40 19.92
N ARG A 771 -1.99 -6.90 19.72
CA ARG A 771 -2.31 -5.52 19.29
C ARG A 771 -2.03 -4.51 20.40
N TYR A 772 -0.79 -4.43 20.90
CA TYR A 772 -0.56 -3.92 22.26
C TYR A 772 0.47 -2.80 22.41
N GLY A 773 1.05 -2.27 21.34
CA GLY A 773 2.00 -1.15 21.47
C GLY A 773 1.39 0.23 21.74
N LEU A 774 0.21 0.52 21.20
CA LEU A 774 -0.40 1.87 21.26
C LEU A 774 -1.90 1.85 21.57
N ASN A 775 -2.52 0.68 21.69
CA ASN A 775 -3.93 0.66 22.03
C ASN A 775 -4.13 1.21 23.45
N PRO A 776 -5.04 2.18 23.62
CA PRO A 776 -5.46 2.64 24.94
C PRO A 776 -6.03 1.46 25.72
N CYS A 777 -5.54 1.20 26.93
CA CYS A 777 -5.93 0.01 27.70
C CYS A 777 -6.28 0.35 29.15
N VAL A 778 -7.15 -0.46 29.74
CA VAL A 778 -7.45 -0.47 31.18
C VAL A 778 -6.84 -1.71 31.82
N THR A 779 -6.65 -1.70 33.14
CA THR A 779 -6.06 -2.85 33.85
C THR A 779 -7.06 -4.02 33.97
N ALA A 780 -6.55 -5.24 34.11
CA ALA A 780 -7.36 -6.47 34.14
C ALA A 780 -8.36 -6.54 35.33
N ASP A 781 -8.11 -5.80 36.40
CA ASP A 781 -8.99 -5.63 37.56
C ASP A 781 -10.08 -4.56 37.37
N THR A 782 -10.10 -3.88 36.22
CA THR A 782 -11.11 -2.86 35.90
C THR A 782 -12.49 -3.49 35.76
N TRP A 783 -13.50 -2.85 36.31
CA TRP A 783 -14.88 -3.30 36.27
C TRP A 783 -15.62 -2.73 35.06
N VAL A 784 -16.39 -3.58 34.38
CA VAL A 784 -17.22 -3.25 33.24
C VAL A 784 -18.65 -3.67 33.54
N HIS A 785 -19.63 -2.84 33.19
CA HIS A 785 -21.04 -3.17 33.38
C HIS A 785 -21.59 -3.88 32.15
N THR A 786 -21.89 -5.18 32.29
CA THR A 786 -22.32 -6.05 31.20
C THR A 786 -23.79 -6.44 31.31
N GLU A 787 -24.34 -7.10 30.28
CA GLU A 787 -25.70 -7.66 30.31
C GLU A 787 -25.93 -8.68 31.44
N ASP A 788 -24.88 -9.42 31.83
CA ASP A 788 -24.89 -10.36 32.96
C ASP A 788 -24.52 -9.70 34.29
N GLY A 789 -24.54 -8.37 34.34
CA GLY A 789 -24.10 -7.56 35.48
C GLY A 789 -22.61 -7.21 35.43
N PRO A 790 -22.04 -6.70 36.53
CA PRO A 790 -20.65 -6.27 36.54
C PRO A 790 -19.67 -7.43 36.41
N ARG A 791 -18.65 -7.28 35.57
CA ARG A 791 -17.54 -8.24 35.40
C ARG A 791 -16.21 -7.51 35.35
N GLN A 792 -15.14 -8.14 35.81
CA GLN A 792 -13.80 -7.57 35.64
C GLN A 792 -13.29 -7.89 34.24
N VAL A 793 -12.46 -7.00 33.69
CA VAL A 793 -11.86 -7.17 32.36
C VAL A 793 -11.21 -8.54 32.21
N LYS A 794 -10.49 -9.05 33.23
CA LYS A 794 -9.86 -10.38 33.22
C LYS A 794 -10.85 -11.52 32.93
N ASP A 795 -12.11 -11.39 33.33
CA ASP A 795 -13.14 -12.44 33.18
C ASP A 795 -13.84 -12.36 31.82
N LEU A 796 -13.66 -11.23 31.12
CA LEU A 796 -14.24 -10.90 29.82
C LEU A 796 -13.24 -11.09 28.66
N ILE A 797 -11.99 -11.49 28.98
CA ILE A 797 -10.97 -11.73 27.96
C ILE A 797 -11.37 -12.93 27.10
N GLY A 798 -11.41 -12.75 25.78
CA GLY A 798 -11.76 -13.80 24.82
C GLY A 798 -13.24 -14.18 24.83
N LYS A 799 -14.13 -13.32 25.35
CA LYS A 799 -15.57 -13.60 25.47
C LYS A 799 -16.42 -12.44 24.97
N GLN A 800 -17.26 -12.71 23.97
CA GLN A 800 -18.33 -11.79 23.60
C GLN A 800 -19.26 -11.52 24.77
N HIS A 801 -19.66 -10.27 24.94
CA HIS A 801 -20.64 -9.87 25.95
C HIS A 801 -21.32 -8.56 25.52
N GLY A 802 -22.53 -8.31 26.01
CA GLY A 802 -23.14 -6.98 26.00
C GLY A 802 -22.52 -6.07 27.06
N THR A 803 -22.20 -4.82 26.72
CA THR A 803 -21.74 -3.76 27.64
C THR A 803 -22.67 -2.57 27.61
N TYR A 804 -23.02 -2.03 28.78
CA TYR A 804 -23.87 -0.85 28.88
C TYR A 804 -23.06 0.45 28.69
N VAL A 805 -23.51 1.29 27.76
CA VAL A 805 -22.98 2.64 27.51
C VAL A 805 -24.12 3.64 27.66
N ASN A 806 -24.10 4.44 28.73
CA ASN A 806 -25.10 5.48 29.02
C ASN A 806 -26.56 4.97 29.03
N GLY A 807 -26.76 3.76 29.53
CA GLY A 807 -28.09 3.14 29.66
C GLY A 807 -28.49 2.24 28.49
N GLU A 808 -27.74 2.26 27.38
CA GLU A 808 -27.98 1.42 26.21
C GLU A 808 -27.01 0.23 26.17
N LEU A 809 -27.49 -0.93 25.73
CA LEU A 809 -26.70 -2.16 25.67
C LEU A 809 -26.08 -2.34 24.27
N PHE A 810 -24.76 -2.51 24.22
CA PHE A 810 -24.01 -2.75 22.98
C PHE A 810 -23.24 -4.06 23.07
N SER A 811 -23.29 -4.88 22.02
CA SER A 811 -22.49 -6.12 21.97
C SER A 811 -21.04 -5.83 21.58
N THR A 812 -20.09 -6.47 22.25
CA THR A 812 -18.68 -6.49 21.80
C THR A 812 -18.50 -7.39 20.58
N THR A 813 -17.31 -7.36 19.96
CA THR A 813 -16.89 -8.41 19.01
C THR A 813 -16.78 -9.76 19.74
N PRO A 814 -16.69 -10.90 19.02
CA PRO A 814 -16.62 -12.21 19.66
C PRO A 814 -15.47 -12.39 20.65
N GLU A 815 -14.36 -11.68 20.43
CA GLU A 815 -13.20 -11.73 21.29
C GLU A 815 -13.39 -10.95 22.59
N GLY A 816 -14.36 -10.03 22.65
CA GLY A 816 -14.58 -9.18 23.82
C GLY A 816 -13.35 -8.36 24.21
N PHE A 817 -12.93 -8.47 25.48
CA PHE A 817 -11.65 -7.91 25.91
C PHE A 817 -10.49 -8.79 25.47
N PHE A 818 -9.30 -8.21 25.30
CA PHE A 818 -8.09 -8.94 24.90
C PHE A 818 -6.87 -8.44 25.69
N LEU A 819 -6.02 -9.36 26.17
CA LEU A 819 -4.94 -9.08 27.14
C LEU A 819 -3.81 -8.29 26.52
N SER A 820 -3.71 -6.98 26.80
CA SER A 820 -2.72 -6.12 26.15
C SER A 820 -1.25 -6.17 26.53
N GLY A 821 -0.80 -7.29 27.07
CA GLY A 821 0.50 -7.38 27.71
C GLY A 821 0.59 -6.48 28.95
N ILE A 822 1.81 -6.30 29.44
CA ILE A 822 2.11 -5.51 30.64
C ILE A 822 2.58 -4.12 30.19
N LYS A 823 1.88 -3.07 30.64
CA LYS A 823 2.15 -1.68 30.26
C LYS A 823 2.28 -0.78 31.49
N PRO A 824 3.06 0.31 31.41
CA PRO A 824 2.93 1.42 32.35
C PRO A 824 1.49 1.94 32.30
N VAL A 825 0.87 2.08 33.47
CA VAL A 825 -0.46 2.65 33.63
C VAL A 825 -0.36 3.86 34.52
N VAL A 826 -1.24 4.82 34.30
CA VAL A 826 -1.49 5.90 35.24
C VAL A 826 -2.75 5.59 36.04
N LYS A 827 -2.80 6.07 37.26
CA LYS A 827 -3.98 6.06 38.11
C LYS A 827 -4.65 7.43 38.06
N LEU A 828 -5.75 7.50 37.34
CA LEU A 828 -6.66 8.64 37.34
C LEU A 828 -7.45 8.63 38.65
N GLN A 829 -7.36 9.71 39.44
CA GLN A 829 -8.05 9.87 40.71
C GLN A 829 -8.94 11.10 40.68
N THR A 830 -10.17 10.99 41.17
CA THR A 830 -11.11 12.11 41.23
C THR A 830 -11.36 12.59 42.66
N GLN A 831 -11.78 13.84 42.82
CA GLN A 831 -12.09 14.46 44.12
C GLN A 831 -13.25 13.75 44.82
N GLU A 832 -14.18 13.19 44.04
CA GLU A 832 -15.35 12.47 44.54
C GLU A 832 -15.03 11.01 44.94
N GLY A 833 -13.79 10.55 44.74
CA GLY A 833 -13.30 9.25 45.20
C GLY A 833 -13.27 8.14 44.15
N TYR A 834 -13.71 8.42 42.92
CA TYR A 834 -13.58 7.48 41.80
C TYR A 834 -12.11 7.37 41.38
N ALA A 835 -11.71 6.18 40.93
CA ALA A 835 -10.39 5.97 40.39
C ALA A 835 -10.42 4.93 39.26
N LEU A 836 -9.55 5.13 38.29
CA LEU A 836 -9.37 4.21 37.16
C LEU A 836 -7.87 4.05 36.87
N ARG A 837 -7.44 2.83 36.58
CA ARG A 837 -6.07 2.53 36.14
C ARG A 837 -6.09 2.21 34.66
N LEU A 838 -5.38 3.02 33.89
CA LEU A 838 -5.42 3.01 32.44
C LEU A 838 -4.09 3.49 31.88
N THR A 839 -3.78 3.17 30.63
CA THR A 839 -2.59 3.72 29.97
C THR A 839 -2.75 5.23 29.79
N ALA A 840 -1.65 5.98 29.78
CA ALA A 840 -1.68 7.44 29.66
C ALA A 840 -2.42 7.92 28.39
N ASN A 841 -2.33 7.16 27.29
CA ASN A 841 -3.03 7.46 26.04
C ASN A 841 -4.50 6.99 26.00
N HIS A 842 -5.05 6.46 27.10
CA HIS A 842 -6.44 6.00 27.14
C HIS A 842 -7.40 7.16 27.23
N GLN A 843 -8.28 7.28 26.23
CA GLN A 843 -9.18 8.41 26.10
C GLN A 843 -10.32 8.34 27.10
N VAL A 844 -10.60 9.47 27.73
CA VAL A 844 -11.73 9.67 28.65
C VAL A 844 -12.49 10.92 28.24
N LEU A 845 -13.80 10.92 28.49
CA LEU A 845 -14.68 12.02 28.08
C LEU A 845 -14.50 13.21 29.04
N LYS A 846 -13.84 14.28 28.60
CA LYS A 846 -13.72 15.55 29.34
C LYS A 846 -14.91 16.45 29.04
N VAL A 847 -15.46 17.11 30.06
CA VAL A 847 -16.52 18.11 29.92
C VAL A 847 -15.90 19.46 29.60
N THR A 848 -16.07 19.91 28.37
CA THR A 848 -15.54 21.21 27.88
C THR A 848 -16.39 22.38 28.34
N SER A 849 -17.71 22.22 28.34
CA SER A 849 -18.62 23.23 28.87
C SER A 849 -19.92 22.61 29.38
N GLN A 850 -20.57 23.27 30.33
CA GLN A 850 -21.82 22.82 30.92
C GLN A 850 -22.76 23.99 31.11
N THR A 851 -23.97 23.85 30.58
CA THR A 851 -25.09 24.77 30.81
C THR A 851 -26.11 24.10 31.73
N GLN A 852 -27.20 24.81 32.06
CA GLN A 852 -28.30 24.19 32.81
C GLN A 852 -28.95 23.03 32.04
N LYS A 853 -28.96 23.06 30.69
CA LYS A 853 -29.67 22.09 29.85
C LYS A 853 -28.78 21.05 29.17
N ALA A 854 -27.53 21.38 28.86
CA ALA A 854 -26.64 20.54 28.05
C ALA A 854 -25.20 20.50 28.62
N GLN A 855 -24.52 19.38 28.39
CA GLN A 855 -23.09 19.20 28.62
C GLN A 855 -22.41 18.94 27.27
N TYR A 856 -21.30 19.63 27.04
CA TYR A 856 -20.46 19.44 25.87
C TYR A 856 -19.19 18.73 26.29
N THR A 857 -18.73 17.80 25.47
CA THR A 857 -17.67 16.87 25.84
C THR A 857 -16.72 16.65 24.68
N GLU A 858 -15.48 16.29 25.02
CA GLU A 858 -14.44 15.91 24.07
C GLU A 858 -13.67 14.71 24.62
N TRP A 859 -13.14 13.87 23.73
CA TRP A 859 -12.25 12.78 24.11
C TRP A 859 -10.84 13.33 24.34
N VAL A 860 -10.27 13.11 25.52
CA VAL A 860 -8.91 13.53 25.88
C VAL A 860 -8.15 12.34 26.43
N GLU A 861 -6.86 12.23 26.10
CA GLU A 861 -6.00 11.20 26.69
C GLU A 861 -5.86 11.38 28.21
N ALA A 862 -5.89 10.29 28.97
CA ALA A 862 -5.79 10.34 30.41
C ALA A 862 -4.52 11.06 30.90
N GLY A 863 -3.41 11.00 30.18
CA GLY A 863 -2.15 11.67 30.53
C GLY A 863 -2.16 13.18 30.29
N GLU A 864 -3.12 13.71 29.54
CA GLU A 864 -3.24 15.14 29.22
C GLU A 864 -4.20 15.88 30.16
N LEU A 865 -5.00 15.15 30.93
CA LEU A 865 -5.91 15.76 31.91
C LEU A 865 -5.12 16.49 32.99
N GLN A 866 -5.70 17.61 33.45
CA GLN A 866 -5.13 18.40 34.53
C GLN A 866 -6.02 18.35 35.79
N PRO A 867 -5.44 18.50 37.00
CA PRO A 867 -6.24 18.72 38.21
C PRO A 867 -7.26 19.85 38.02
N GLY A 868 -8.52 19.56 38.34
CA GLY A 868 -9.65 20.48 38.13
C GLY A 868 -10.45 20.22 36.83
N ASP A 869 -9.92 19.44 35.88
CA ASP A 869 -10.71 18.97 34.75
C ASP A 869 -11.90 18.14 35.21
N ARG A 870 -13.01 18.17 34.47
CA ARG A 870 -14.19 17.35 34.77
C ARG A 870 -14.34 16.27 33.72
N ILE A 871 -14.51 15.03 34.16
CA ILE A 871 -14.75 13.86 33.31
C ILE A 871 -16.16 13.33 33.49
N LEU A 872 -16.69 12.67 32.46
CA LEU A 872 -18.04 12.10 32.50
C LEU A 872 -18.04 10.70 33.16
N LEU A 873 -18.99 10.49 34.06
CA LEU A 873 -19.36 9.19 34.60
C LEU A 873 -20.51 8.61 33.77
N HIS A 874 -20.62 7.29 33.70
CA HIS A 874 -21.75 6.67 33.02
C HIS A 874 -23.07 6.94 33.74
N ASN A 875 -24.10 7.27 32.97
CA ASN A 875 -25.47 7.33 33.45
C ASN A 875 -26.13 5.96 33.27
N HIS A 876 -26.37 5.29 34.40
CA HIS A 876 -27.03 3.98 34.47
C HIS A 876 -28.46 4.06 35.04
N GLN A 877 -29.06 5.25 35.06
CA GLN A 877 -30.46 5.39 35.47
C GLN A 877 -31.38 4.71 34.45
N GLY A 878 -32.34 3.91 34.95
CA GLY A 878 -33.32 3.21 34.11
C GLY A 878 -32.79 1.93 33.44
N LEU A 879 -31.67 1.38 33.89
CA LEU A 879 -31.17 0.09 33.41
C LEU A 879 -32.15 -1.05 33.72
N GLN A 880 -32.16 -2.06 32.84
CA GLN A 880 -32.88 -3.30 33.07
C GLN A 880 -32.20 -4.15 34.16
N PRO A 881 -32.95 -4.82 35.04
CA PRO A 881 -32.40 -5.76 36.01
C PRO A 881 -31.59 -6.87 35.34
N TRP A 882 -30.34 -7.06 35.77
CA TRP A 882 -29.48 -8.15 35.30
C TRP A 882 -29.66 -9.42 36.15
N GLN A 883 -29.49 -10.57 35.49
CA GLN A 883 -29.50 -11.87 36.13
C GLN A 883 -28.15 -12.19 36.77
N GLY A 884 -28.15 -12.99 37.83
CA GLY A 884 -26.92 -13.38 38.51
C GLY A 884 -27.17 -14.30 39.69
N LYS A 885 -26.11 -14.60 40.44
CA LYS A 885 -26.21 -15.45 41.62
C LYS A 885 -26.71 -14.66 42.83
N GLY A 886 -27.60 -15.27 43.59
CA GLY A 886 -28.05 -14.76 44.89
C GLY A 886 -29.43 -14.11 44.85
N SER A 887 -30.19 -14.24 45.93
CA SER A 887 -31.46 -13.56 46.11
C SER A 887 -31.30 -12.21 46.82
N TRP A 888 -32.36 -11.42 46.82
CA TRP A 888 -32.44 -10.20 47.62
C TRP A 888 -32.20 -10.47 49.12
N ASP A 889 -32.80 -11.54 49.65
CA ASP A 889 -32.70 -11.93 51.07
C ASP A 889 -31.27 -12.29 51.47
N GLU A 890 -30.59 -13.09 50.63
CA GLU A 890 -29.17 -13.42 50.81
C GLU A 890 -28.30 -12.16 50.77
N GLY A 891 -28.60 -11.23 49.86
CA GLY A 891 -27.94 -9.93 49.78
C GLY A 891 -28.07 -9.15 51.08
N TRP A 892 -29.30 -8.96 51.58
CA TRP A 892 -29.55 -8.20 52.80
C TRP A 892 -28.84 -8.80 54.01
N LEU A 893 -28.91 -10.13 54.18
CA LEU A 893 -28.20 -10.82 55.26
C LEU A 893 -26.68 -10.61 55.18
N LEU A 894 -26.10 -10.70 53.98
CA LEU A 894 -24.66 -10.51 53.80
C LEU A 894 -24.23 -9.05 53.99
N GLY A 895 -25.05 -8.08 53.55
CA GLY A 895 -24.80 -6.65 53.77
C GLY A 895 -24.81 -6.29 55.26
N SER A 896 -25.85 -6.75 55.97
CA SER A 896 -25.95 -6.61 57.43
C SER A 896 -24.78 -7.31 58.14
N PHE A 897 -24.36 -8.49 57.66
CA PHE A 897 -23.21 -9.21 58.19
C PHE A 897 -21.89 -8.47 57.97
N THR A 898 -21.75 -7.80 56.83
CA THR A 898 -20.54 -7.04 56.49
C THR A 898 -20.35 -5.86 57.44
N GLY A 899 -21.42 -5.09 57.72
CA GLY A 899 -21.41 -4.01 58.71
C GLY A 899 -21.25 -4.53 60.14
N ASP A 900 -22.31 -5.13 60.68
CA ASP A 900 -22.45 -5.43 62.11
C ASP A 900 -22.18 -6.90 62.49
N GLY A 901 -22.04 -7.80 61.51
CA GLY A 901 -21.85 -9.23 61.77
C GLY A 901 -20.43 -9.62 62.19
N CYS A 902 -20.27 -10.81 62.76
CA CYS A 902 -18.97 -11.38 63.07
C CYS A 902 -18.89 -12.90 62.86
N PHE A 903 -17.69 -13.37 62.55
CA PHE A 903 -17.37 -14.80 62.51
C PHE A 903 -17.07 -15.30 63.92
N SER A 904 -17.58 -16.50 64.24
CA SER A 904 -17.34 -17.20 65.49
C SER A 904 -16.85 -18.61 65.20
N VAL A 905 -15.65 -18.94 65.64
CA VAL A 905 -15.06 -20.29 65.56
C VAL A 905 -14.86 -20.80 66.98
N TYR A 906 -15.53 -21.89 67.34
CA TYR A 906 -15.33 -22.53 68.64
C TYR A 906 -14.35 -23.69 68.46
N GLU A 907 -13.08 -23.45 68.85
CA GLU A 907 -11.98 -24.39 68.64
C GLU A 907 -12.23 -25.81 69.15
N PRO A 908 -12.82 -26.04 70.36
CA PRO A 908 -12.97 -27.40 70.89
C PRO A 908 -13.84 -28.33 70.05
N THR A 909 -14.78 -27.80 69.24
CA THR A 909 -15.63 -28.60 68.33
C THR A 909 -15.44 -28.23 66.86
N GLN A 910 -14.50 -27.33 66.55
CA GLN A 910 -14.35 -26.65 65.27
C GLN A 910 -15.67 -26.08 64.70
N SER A 911 -16.65 -25.77 65.55
CA SER A 911 -17.93 -25.26 65.06
C SER A 911 -17.79 -23.84 64.55
N ARG A 912 -18.30 -23.60 63.32
CA ARG A 912 -18.18 -22.34 62.58
C ARG A 912 -19.55 -21.71 62.42
N GLN A 913 -19.72 -20.51 62.97
CA GLN A 913 -20.98 -19.79 62.96
C GLN A 913 -20.77 -18.31 62.57
N GLY A 914 -21.70 -17.78 61.77
CA GLY A 914 -21.84 -16.35 61.56
C GLY A 914 -22.83 -15.80 62.58
N LYS A 915 -22.55 -14.62 63.14
CA LYS A 915 -23.41 -13.93 64.10
C LYS A 915 -23.84 -12.57 63.55
N LEU A 916 -25.12 -12.27 63.65
CA LEU A 916 -25.72 -10.95 63.43
C LEU A 916 -26.25 -10.45 64.78
N ARG A 917 -26.02 -9.18 65.07
CA ARG A 917 -26.42 -8.57 66.33
C ARG A 917 -27.14 -7.26 66.05
N TYR A 918 -28.20 -7.00 66.80
CA TYR A 918 -29.01 -5.80 66.65
C TYR A 918 -29.15 -5.10 68.00
N TRP A 919 -28.79 -3.82 68.03
CA TRP A 919 -28.79 -2.96 69.21
C TRP A 919 -29.76 -1.79 69.03
N GLY A 920 -30.08 -1.10 70.13
CA GLY A 920 -30.87 0.14 70.12
C GLY A 920 -32.37 -0.10 70.19
N ASP A 921 -33.15 0.95 69.94
CA ASP A 921 -34.59 0.96 70.20
C ASP A 921 -35.38 0.07 69.22
N HIS A 922 -34.87 -0.12 68.00
CA HIS A 922 -35.46 -1.01 66.97
C HIS A 922 -34.79 -2.38 66.85
N GLN A 923 -34.09 -2.81 67.89
CA GLN A 923 -33.40 -4.10 67.89
C GLN A 923 -34.35 -5.29 67.69
N THR A 924 -35.61 -5.18 68.11
CA THR A 924 -36.60 -6.26 68.04
C THR A 924 -37.11 -6.43 66.61
N GLU A 925 -37.48 -5.32 65.96
CA GLU A 925 -38.00 -5.29 64.60
C GLU A 925 -36.93 -5.73 63.60
N MET A 926 -35.70 -5.26 63.77
CA MET A 926 -34.56 -5.68 62.94
C MET A 926 -34.21 -7.15 63.15
N TYR A 927 -34.32 -7.64 64.39
CA TYR A 927 -34.14 -9.04 64.71
C TYR A 927 -35.21 -9.94 64.07
N GLU A 928 -36.49 -9.58 64.20
CA GLU A 928 -37.60 -10.34 63.63
C GLU A 928 -37.51 -10.38 62.11
N PHE A 929 -37.18 -9.24 61.49
CA PHE A 929 -36.93 -9.18 60.06
C PHE A 929 -35.77 -10.10 59.66
N ALA A 930 -34.61 -9.98 60.31
CA ALA A 930 -33.46 -10.82 60.02
C ALA A 930 -33.72 -12.32 60.19
N LEU A 931 -34.53 -12.69 61.19
CA LEU A 931 -34.93 -14.08 61.40
C LEU A 931 -35.83 -14.58 60.27
N ALA A 932 -36.82 -13.79 59.86
CA ALA A 932 -37.69 -14.11 58.73
C ALA A 932 -36.88 -14.22 57.43
N THR A 933 -35.96 -13.28 57.17
CA THR A 933 -35.06 -13.33 56.02
C THR A 933 -34.16 -14.56 56.05
N CYS A 934 -33.64 -14.98 57.21
CA CYS A 934 -32.87 -16.22 57.34
C CYS A 934 -33.70 -17.47 57.02
N GLN A 935 -34.96 -17.53 57.47
CA GLN A 935 -35.86 -18.65 57.21
C GLN A 935 -36.25 -18.72 55.73
N GLN A 936 -36.40 -17.57 55.08
CA GLN A 936 -36.70 -17.48 53.66
C GLN A 936 -35.49 -17.83 52.79
N ALA A 937 -34.29 -17.34 53.13
CA ALA A 937 -33.07 -17.63 52.40
C ALA A 937 -32.58 -19.08 52.59
N PHE A 938 -32.84 -19.69 53.75
CA PHE A 938 -32.34 -21.02 54.09
C PHE A 938 -33.47 -21.94 54.61
N PRO A 939 -33.99 -22.86 53.78
CA PRO A 939 -35.06 -23.77 54.19
C PRO A 939 -34.74 -24.63 55.43
N ASP A 940 -33.46 -24.98 55.63
CA ASP A 940 -32.97 -25.75 56.78
C ASP A 940 -32.48 -24.88 57.96
N PHE A 941 -32.88 -23.60 58.04
CA PHE A 941 -32.45 -22.72 59.13
C PHE A 941 -33.05 -23.12 60.47
N LYS A 942 -32.28 -23.86 61.28
CA LYS A 942 -32.71 -24.35 62.60
C LYS A 942 -32.32 -23.45 63.78
N ALA A 943 -31.66 -22.32 63.54
CA ALA A 943 -31.16 -21.49 64.62
C ALA A 943 -32.26 -20.61 65.23
N LYS A 944 -32.38 -20.62 66.56
CA LYS A 944 -33.16 -19.65 67.33
C LYS A 944 -32.23 -18.52 67.76
N GLY A 945 -32.56 -17.29 67.42
CA GLY A 945 -31.88 -16.16 68.02
C GLY A 945 -32.26 -15.99 69.49
N PHE A 946 -31.43 -15.28 70.25
CA PHE A 946 -31.65 -15.05 71.67
C PHE A 946 -31.31 -13.61 72.03
N TYR A 947 -32.04 -13.08 73.02
CA TYR A 947 -31.75 -11.78 73.61
C TYR A 947 -30.62 -11.91 74.62
N HIS A 948 -29.63 -11.00 74.58
CA HIS A 948 -28.51 -10.97 75.50
C HIS A 948 -28.73 -9.89 76.58
N PRO A 949 -29.27 -10.20 77.78
CA PRO A 949 -29.80 -9.18 78.70
C PRO A 949 -28.75 -8.20 79.22
N LYS A 950 -27.53 -8.70 79.48
CA LYS A 950 -26.42 -7.87 79.99
C LYS A 950 -25.92 -6.82 79.00
N ASN A 951 -25.96 -7.14 77.71
CA ASN A 951 -25.39 -6.30 76.66
C ASN A 951 -26.47 -5.63 75.80
N ARG A 952 -27.75 -5.90 76.09
CA ARG A 952 -28.95 -5.29 75.47
C ARG A 952 -28.91 -5.33 73.94
N TYR A 953 -28.81 -6.55 73.40
CA TYR A 953 -28.93 -6.80 71.96
C TYR A 953 -29.59 -8.16 71.68
N TYR A 954 -30.19 -8.29 70.51
CA TYR A 954 -30.59 -9.58 69.95
C TYR A 954 -29.48 -10.17 69.09
N GLU A 955 -29.23 -11.48 69.20
CA GLU A 955 -28.26 -12.20 68.37
C GLU A 955 -28.95 -13.29 67.55
N ILE A 956 -28.64 -13.36 66.26
CA ILE A 956 -28.90 -14.50 65.40
C ILE A 956 -27.56 -15.14 65.07
N SER A 957 -27.40 -16.43 65.34
CA SER A 957 -26.17 -17.16 65.05
C SER A 957 -26.46 -18.43 64.27
N GLY A 958 -25.64 -18.75 63.27
CA GLY A 958 -25.89 -19.94 62.46
C GLY A 958 -24.76 -20.34 61.55
N ALA A 959 -24.64 -21.64 61.30
CA ALA A 959 -23.71 -22.17 60.30
C ALA A 959 -24.07 -21.73 58.87
N ASN A 960 -25.35 -21.50 58.58
CA ASN A 960 -25.79 -21.01 57.26
C ASN A 960 -25.31 -19.59 56.99
N LEU A 961 -25.30 -18.70 57.99
CA LEU A 961 -24.71 -17.36 57.87
C LEU A 961 -23.20 -17.42 57.65
N PHE A 962 -22.51 -18.33 58.34
CA PHE A 962 -21.09 -18.58 58.09
C PHE A 962 -20.87 -19.02 56.64
N LYS A 963 -21.64 -20.01 56.18
CA LYS A 963 -21.57 -20.56 54.81
C LYS A 963 -21.85 -19.49 53.77
N LEU A 964 -22.90 -18.67 53.95
CA LEU A 964 -23.23 -17.57 53.06
C LEU A 964 -22.06 -16.58 52.95
N ALA A 965 -21.52 -16.12 54.08
CA ALA A 965 -20.40 -15.20 54.08
C ALA A 965 -19.18 -15.79 53.36
N THR A 966 -18.83 -17.05 53.62
CA THR A 966 -17.71 -17.72 52.93
C THR A 966 -17.99 -18.00 51.45
N GLN A 967 -19.24 -18.26 51.07
CA GLN A 967 -19.65 -18.50 49.69
C GLN A 967 -19.43 -17.26 48.80
N TYR A 968 -19.57 -16.07 49.39
CA TYR A 968 -19.27 -14.80 48.76
C TYR A 968 -17.87 -14.28 49.12
N GLY A 969 -16.97 -15.14 49.59
CA GLY A 969 -15.55 -14.83 49.73
C GLY A 969 -15.15 -14.03 50.98
N LEU A 970 -16.06 -13.76 51.92
CA LEU A 970 -15.69 -13.12 53.20
C LEU A 970 -14.89 -14.11 54.07
N GLN A 971 -13.86 -13.61 54.74
CA GLN A 971 -12.96 -14.42 55.57
C GLN A 971 -12.95 -13.97 57.03
N VAL A 972 -12.60 -14.89 57.94
CA VAL A 972 -12.42 -14.58 59.36
C VAL A 972 -11.32 -13.52 59.50
N GLY A 973 -11.65 -12.36 60.09
CA GLY A 973 -10.74 -11.22 60.23
C GLY A 973 -10.74 -10.23 59.04
N ALA A 974 -11.38 -10.57 57.92
CA ALA A 974 -11.47 -9.72 56.74
C ALA A 974 -12.89 -9.74 56.12
N LYS A 975 -13.76 -8.82 56.60
CA LYS A 975 -15.12 -8.59 56.08
C LYS A 975 -15.09 -7.56 54.94
N MET A 976 -14.48 -7.94 53.81
CA MET A 976 -14.37 -7.06 52.65
C MET A 976 -15.46 -7.35 51.62
N VAL A 977 -15.90 -6.31 50.89
CA VAL A 977 -16.71 -6.50 49.69
C VAL A 977 -15.84 -7.16 48.63
N THR A 978 -16.24 -8.34 48.19
CA THR A 978 -15.46 -9.19 47.26
C THR A 978 -15.97 -9.06 45.82
N ALA A 979 -15.23 -9.65 44.89
CA ALA A 979 -15.67 -9.73 43.50
C ALA A 979 -16.97 -10.55 43.37
N GLU A 980 -17.13 -11.61 44.18
CA GLU A 980 -18.33 -12.44 44.21
C GLU A 980 -19.57 -11.63 44.58
N VAL A 981 -19.45 -10.67 45.51
CA VAL A 981 -20.52 -9.72 45.84
C VAL A 981 -20.80 -8.76 44.69
N GLU A 982 -19.76 -8.20 44.06
CA GLU A 982 -19.91 -7.26 42.94
C GLU A 982 -20.45 -7.88 41.65
N THR A 983 -20.33 -9.21 41.47
CA THR A 983 -20.84 -9.96 40.30
C THR A 983 -22.24 -10.56 40.50
N ALA A 984 -22.83 -10.39 41.68
CA ALA A 984 -24.12 -10.98 42.05
C ALA A 984 -25.32 -10.40 41.26
N SER A 985 -26.49 -11.03 41.41
CA SER A 985 -27.73 -10.59 40.75
C SER A 985 -28.12 -9.16 41.14
N TYR A 986 -28.94 -8.51 40.29
CA TYR A 986 -29.49 -7.18 40.57
C TYR A 986 -30.21 -7.11 41.93
N ASP A 987 -31.01 -8.12 42.24
CA ASP A 987 -31.78 -8.18 43.48
C ASP A 987 -30.89 -8.40 44.70
N PHE A 988 -29.90 -9.29 44.61
CA PHE A 988 -28.88 -9.44 45.64
C PHE A 988 -28.14 -8.13 45.89
N TYR A 989 -27.81 -7.40 44.82
CA TYR A 989 -27.15 -6.10 44.86
C TYR A 989 -27.91 -5.09 45.72
N ARG A 990 -29.22 -4.99 45.47
CA ARG A 990 -30.14 -4.10 46.20
C ARG A 990 -30.27 -4.52 47.66
N GLY A 991 -30.43 -5.82 47.90
CA GLY A 991 -30.46 -6.39 49.25
C GLY A 991 -29.19 -6.07 50.02
N PHE A 992 -28.02 -6.33 49.44
CA PHE A 992 -26.71 -6.09 50.05
C PHE A 992 -26.51 -4.62 50.43
N LEU A 993 -26.81 -3.70 49.50
CA LEU A 993 -26.74 -2.28 49.77
C LEU A 993 -27.71 -1.89 50.89
N ARG A 994 -28.95 -2.37 50.89
CA ARG A 994 -29.90 -2.07 51.96
C ARG A 994 -29.37 -2.56 53.32
N GLY A 995 -28.89 -3.81 53.39
CA GLY A 995 -28.38 -4.40 54.62
C GLY A 995 -27.17 -3.66 55.21
N ILE A 996 -26.22 -3.22 54.38
CA ILE A 996 -25.04 -2.48 54.88
C ILE A 996 -25.40 -1.05 55.30
N PHE A 997 -26.35 -0.40 54.63
CA PHE A 997 -26.85 0.92 55.02
C PHE A 997 -27.76 0.83 56.27
N ASP A 998 -28.50 -0.27 56.46
CA ASP A 998 -29.25 -0.51 57.69
C ASP A 998 -28.33 -0.70 58.90
N ALA A 999 -27.17 -1.37 58.72
CA ALA A 999 -26.16 -1.50 59.76
C ALA A 999 -25.43 -0.16 60.02
N ASP A 1000 -24.66 0.32 59.04
CA ASP A 1000 -23.68 1.39 59.23
C ASP A 1000 -24.13 2.76 58.67
N GLY A 1001 -25.24 2.80 57.92
CA GLY A 1001 -25.71 4.01 57.24
C GLY A 1001 -26.50 4.96 58.13
N SER A 1002 -26.59 6.23 57.75
CA SER A 1002 -27.35 7.26 58.46
C SER A 1002 -27.97 8.27 57.50
N VAL A 1003 -29.11 8.84 57.88
CA VAL A 1003 -29.74 9.96 57.19
C VAL A 1003 -29.42 11.24 57.96
N GLN A 1004 -28.70 12.17 57.33
CA GLN A 1004 -28.19 13.38 57.97
C GLN A 1004 -28.62 14.64 57.22
N GLY A 1005 -28.65 15.76 57.95
CA GLY A 1005 -28.85 17.08 57.39
C GLY A 1005 -30.25 17.66 57.63
N SER A 1006 -30.49 18.80 57.00
CA SER A 1006 -31.74 19.56 57.05
C SER A 1006 -31.95 20.29 55.73
N GLN A 1007 -33.14 20.83 55.50
CA GLN A 1007 -33.45 21.62 54.30
C GLN A 1007 -32.49 22.81 54.11
N THR A 1008 -31.94 23.38 55.19
CA THR A 1008 -30.99 24.50 55.14
C THR A 1008 -29.54 24.08 54.87
N LYS A 1009 -29.12 22.91 55.37
CA LYS A 1009 -27.73 22.41 55.25
C LYS A 1009 -27.54 21.38 54.12
N GLY A 1010 -28.63 20.97 53.47
CA GLY A 1010 -28.67 19.87 52.52
C GLY A 1010 -28.92 18.53 53.21
N VAL A 1011 -29.76 17.68 52.61
CA VAL A 1011 -30.03 16.31 53.06
C VAL A 1011 -29.03 15.35 52.40
N SER A 1012 -28.54 14.38 53.16
CA SER A 1012 -27.61 13.36 52.66
C SER A 1012 -27.79 12.02 53.35
N ILE A 1013 -27.56 10.93 52.63
CA ILE A 1013 -27.39 9.59 53.21
C ILE A 1013 -25.89 9.35 53.32
N ARG A 1014 -25.42 8.88 54.48
CA ARG A 1014 -24.00 8.69 54.76
C ARG A 1014 -23.68 7.31 55.27
N LEU A 1015 -22.58 6.73 54.80
CA LEU A 1015 -22.04 5.45 55.25
C LEU A 1015 -20.59 5.66 55.72
N SER A 1016 -20.34 5.46 57.01
CA SER A 1016 -19.02 5.68 57.62
C SER A 1016 -18.29 4.35 57.84
N GLN A 1017 -17.11 4.16 57.25
CA GLN A 1017 -16.27 2.97 57.49
C GLN A 1017 -14.78 3.32 57.59
N SER A 1018 -14.02 2.48 58.29
CA SER A 1018 -12.56 2.59 58.36
C SER A 1018 -11.85 1.94 57.17
N ASN A 1019 -12.52 1.03 56.45
CA ASN A 1019 -11.98 0.39 55.27
C ASN A 1019 -12.39 1.17 54.00
N LEU A 1020 -11.47 1.96 53.45
CA LEU A 1020 -11.70 2.74 52.23
C LEU A 1020 -12.03 1.85 51.02
N ALA A 1021 -11.42 0.66 50.90
CA ALA A 1021 -11.65 -0.23 49.77
C ALA A 1021 -13.10 -0.74 49.73
N ASN A 1022 -13.70 -1.00 50.90
CA ASN A 1022 -15.12 -1.35 50.99
C ASN A 1022 -16.01 -0.20 50.52
N LEU A 1023 -15.74 1.04 50.95
CA LEU A 1023 -16.51 2.20 50.50
C LEU A 1023 -16.34 2.46 49.00
N GLN A 1024 -15.16 2.22 48.43
CA GLN A 1024 -14.93 2.30 46.99
C GLN A 1024 -15.72 1.22 46.22
N ALA A 1025 -15.81 0.01 46.76
CA ALA A 1025 -16.67 -1.03 46.19
C ALA A 1025 -18.14 -0.62 46.24
N ILE A 1026 -18.63 -0.16 47.39
CA ILE A 1026 -20.01 0.32 47.55
C ILE A 1026 -20.31 1.51 46.65
N GLN A 1027 -19.37 2.46 46.49
CA GLN A 1027 -19.48 3.57 45.55
C GLN A 1027 -19.67 3.07 44.10
N ARG A 1028 -18.90 2.07 43.66
CA ARG A 1028 -19.10 1.44 42.35
C ARG A 1028 -20.45 0.73 42.25
N MET A 1029 -20.87 0.03 43.30
CA MET A 1029 -22.16 -0.66 43.35
C MET A 1029 -23.32 0.33 43.19
N LEU A 1030 -23.29 1.47 43.89
CA LEU A 1030 -24.28 2.54 43.77
C LEU A 1030 -24.28 3.16 42.37
N LEU A 1031 -23.10 3.43 41.80
CA LEU A 1031 -22.99 4.04 40.46
C LEU A 1031 -23.63 3.15 39.38
N ARG A 1032 -23.51 1.82 39.49
CA ARG A 1032 -24.15 0.85 38.58
C ARG A 1032 -25.68 0.87 38.65
N LEU A 1033 -26.25 1.30 39.78
CA LEU A 1033 -27.70 1.55 39.94
C LEU A 1033 -28.09 2.98 39.55
N GLY A 1034 -27.17 3.78 39.00
CA GLY A 1034 -27.39 5.17 38.63
C GLY A 1034 -27.35 6.16 39.79
N ILE A 1035 -26.86 5.74 40.97
CA ILE A 1035 -26.74 6.55 42.19
C ILE A 1035 -25.28 7.04 42.33
N VAL A 1036 -25.04 8.31 42.06
CA VAL A 1036 -23.70 8.92 42.25
C VAL A 1036 -23.48 9.24 43.73
N SER A 1037 -22.29 8.92 44.25
CA SER A 1037 -21.88 9.23 45.62
C SER A 1037 -20.46 9.82 45.68
N THR A 1038 -20.13 10.47 46.79
CA THR A 1038 -18.84 11.11 47.06
C THR A 1038 -18.16 10.44 48.25
N LEU A 1039 -16.87 10.11 48.15
CA LEU A 1039 -16.06 9.67 49.27
C LEU A 1039 -15.29 10.84 49.87
N TYR A 1040 -15.31 10.93 51.19
CA TYR A 1040 -14.61 11.94 51.96
C TYR A 1040 -13.86 11.31 53.13
N GLN A 1041 -12.63 11.79 53.41
CA GLN A 1041 -11.91 11.38 54.62
C GLN A 1041 -12.37 12.20 55.82
N ARG A 1042 -13.14 11.58 56.71
CA ARG A 1042 -13.71 12.23 57.90
C ARG A 1042 -12.68 12.51 58.99
N ARG A 1043 -11.79 11.54 59.28
CA ARG A 1043 -10.69 11.70 60.23
C ARG A 1043 -9.45 10.91 59.78
N PRO A 1044 -8.23 11.47 59.94
CA PRO A 1044 -7.00 10.73 59.69
C PRO A 1044 -6.74 9.68 60.79
N GLU A 1045 -5.80 8.78 60.52
CA GLU A 1045 -5.27 7.84 61.52
C GLU A 1045 -4.51 8.61 62.60
N GLN A 1046 -4.77 8.28 63.87
CA GLN A 1046 -4.15 8.94 65.02
C GLN A 1046 -4.24 8.07 66.27
N THR A 1047 -3.20 8.09 67.11
CA THR A 1047 -3.27 7.52 68.46
C THR A 1047 -4.17 8.38 69.34
N ARG A 1048 -5.16 7.77 69.99
CA ARG A 1048 -6.10 8.44 70.89
C ARG A 1048 -6.28 7.64 72.17
N LEU A 1049 -6.50 8.36 73.27
CA LEU A 1049 -6.93 7.74 74.52
C LEU A 1049 -8.39 7.29 74.38
N MET A 1050 -8.62 5.99 74.39
CA MET A 1050 -9.97 5.38 74.39
C MET A 1050 -10.12 4.50 75.64
N PRO A 1051 -11.35 4.33 76.16
CA PRO A 1051 -11.58 3.45 77.31
C PRO A 1051 -11.24 1.99 76.98
N ASN A 1052 -10.42 1.34 77.80
CA ASN A 1052 -10.12 -0.09 77.73
C ASN A 1052 -11.29 -0.95 78.27
N SER A 1053 -11.10 -2.27 78.32
CA SER A 1053 -12.09 -3.21 78.87
C SER A 1053 -12.47 -2.96 80.33
N GLN A 1054 -11.64 -2.25 81.11
CA GLN A 1054 -11.92 -1.80 82.48
C GLN A 1054 -12.48 -0.36 82.55
N ARG A 1055 -12.75 0.30 81.41
CA ARG A 1055 -13.17 1.71 81.27
C ARG A 1055 -12.11 2.76 81.66
N GLU A 1056 -10.85 2.38 81.72
CA GLU A 1056 -9.72 3.30 81.93
C GLU A 1056 -9.18 3.82 80.58
N LEU A 1057 -8.69 5.06 80.51
CA LEU A 1057 -8.14 5.62 79.29
C LEU A 1057 -6.80 4.94 78.94
N ALA A 1058 -6.74 4.27 77.80
CA ALA A 1058 -5.52 3.68 77.24
C ALA A 1058 -5.28 4.19 75.81
N GLU A 1059 -4.03 4.18 75.36
CA GLU A 1059 -3.68 4.57 74.00
C GLU A 1059 -4.13 3.51 72.99
N TYR A 1060 -4.96 3.92 72.02
CA TYR A 1060 -5.38 3.09 70.89
C TYR A 1060 -5.00 3.78 69.58
N THR A 1061 -4.34 3.05 68.68
CA THR A 1061 -4.15 3.48 67.29
C THR A 1061 -5.49 3.43 66.57
N CYS A 1062 -6.16 4.59 66.42
CA CYS A 1062 -7.41 4.68 65.69
C CYS A 1062 -7.13 4.82 64.20
N LYS A 1063 -7.56 3.82 63.41
CA LYS A 1063 -7.51 3.86 61.94
C LYS A 1063 -8.26 5.09 61.39
N ALA A 1064 -7.86 5.53 60.20
CA ALA A 1064 -8.58 6.55 59.44
C ALA A 1064 -10.06 6.16 59.28
N GLN A 1065 -10.96 7.15 59.27
CA GLN A 1065 -12.38 6.94 58.99
C GLN A 1065 -12.76 7.74 57.75
N HIS A 1066 -13.46 7.06 56.85
CA HIS A 1066 -13.95 7.58 55.60
C HIS A 1066 -15.47 7.55 55.61
N GLU A 1067 -16.08 8.43 54.83
CA GLU A 1067 -17.53 8.57 54.73
C GLU A 1067 -17.93 8.63 53.25
N LEU A 1068 -18.87 7.78 52.86
CA LEU A 1068 -19.55 7.82 51.58
C LEU A 1068 -20.83 8.62 51.72
N ILE A 1069 -21.06 9.58 50.83
CA ILE A 1069 -22.18 10.54 50.89
C ILE A 1069 -23.00 10.45 49.61
N ILE A 1070 -24.32 10.25 49.74
CA ILE A 1070 -25.31 10.33 48.66
C ILE A 1070 -26.13 11.61 48.88
N ALA A 1071 -26.30 12.40 47.83
CA ALA A 1071 -27.01 13.68 47.86
C ALA A 1071 -27.75 13.95 46.54
N ASN A 1072 -28.42 15.09 46.43
CA ASN A 1072 -29.16 15.51 45.23
C ASN A 1072 -30.29 14.54 44.87
N ASN A 1073 -30.74 14.51 43.60
CA ASN A 1073 -31.79 13.60 43.14
C ASN A 1073 -31.44 12.11 43.27
N ASN A 1074 -30.17 11.75 43.55
CA ASN A 1074 -29.77 10.39 43.89
C ASN A 1074 -30.45 9.87 45.18
N LEU A 1075 -30.92 10.77 46.07
CA LEU A 1075 -31.66 10.39 47.29
C LEU A 1075 -33.00 9.72 46.96
N THR A 1076 -33.73 10.24 45.96
CA THR A 1076 -34.98 9.65 45.50
C THR A 1076 -34.74 8.27 44.89
N LEU A 1077 -33.69 8.15 44.08
CA LEU A 1077 -33.31 6.88 43.47
C LEU A 1077 -32.86 5.85 44.52
N PHE A 1078 -32.14 6.28 45.56
CA PHE A 1078 -31.81 5.42 46.70
C PHE A 1078 -33.08 4.94 47.43
N GLN A 1079 -34.03 5.84 47.70
CA GLN A 1079 -35.28 5.47 48.38
C GLN A 1079 -36.08 4.44 47.58
N GLU A 1080 -36.14 4.59 46.25
CA GLU A 1080 -36.88 3.70 45.36
C GLU A 1080 -36.20 2.33 45.18
N LEU A 1081 -34.89 2.32 44.94
CA LEU A 1081 -34.17 1.11 44.60
C LEU A 1081 -33.68 0.34 45.83
N ILE A 1082 -33.22 1.02 46.89
CA ILE A 1082 -32.53 0.40 48.02
C ILE A 1082 -33.35 0.56 49.30
N GLY A 1083 -33.68 1.79 49.69
CA GLY A 1083 -34.42 2.12 50.90
C GLY A 1083 -33.68 1.74 52.20
N PHE A 1084 -34.41 1.80 53.31
CA PHE A 1084 -33.96 1.32 54.63
C PHE A 1084 -35.00 0.35 55.18
N GLN A 1085 -34.57 -0.74 55.81
CA GLN A 1085 -35.45 -1.60 56.59
C GLN A 1085 -35.61 -1.10 58.02
N GLN A 1086 -34.59 -0.41 58.55
CA GLN A 1086 -34.66 0.18 59.88
C GLN A 1086 -35.67 1.36 59.89
N PRO A 1087 -36.74 1.29 60.72
CA PRO A 1087 -37.87 2.23 60.64
C PRO A 1087 -37.48 3.70 60.72
N ASP A 1088 -36.68 4.09 61.73
CA ASP A 1088 -36.24 5.47 61.91
C ASP A 1088 -35.55 6.04 60.67
N LYS A 1089 -34.60 5.32 60.08
CA LYS A 1089 -33.88 5.76 58.87
C LYS A 1089 -34.84 5.87 57.68
N ALA A 1090 -35.79 4.94 57.53
CA ALA A 1090 -36.76 4.94 56.45
C ALA A 1090 -37.73 6.14 56.55
N GLU A 1091 -38.34 6.33 57.72
CA GLU A 1091 -39.25 7.45 57.99
C GLU A 1091 -38.51 8.78 57.86
N ARG A 1092 -37.32 8.89 58.44
CA ARG A 1092 -36.51 10.11 58.38
C ARG A 1092 -36.19 10.52 56.95
N LEU A 1093 -35.83 9.56 56.08
CA LEU A 1093 -35.58 9.85 54.67
C LEU A 1093 -36.86 10.30 53.96
N ALA A 1094 -38.00 9.64 54.22
CA ALA A 1094 -39.28 9.97 53.62
C ALA A 1094 -39.79 11.37 54.03
N GLU A 1095 -39.66 11.74 55.31
CA GLU A 1095 -39.98 13.07 55.82
C GLU A 1095 -39.11 14.16 55.17
N LEU A 1096 -37.79 13.91 55.09
CA LEU A 1096 -36.87 14.87 54.51
C LEU A 1096 -37.07 15.05 53.00
N LEU A 1097 -37.47 14.00 52.28
CA LEU A 1097 -37.78 14.09 50.85
C LEU A 1097 -39.14 14.74 50.59
N SER A 1098 -40.18 14.44 51.37
CA SER A 1098 -41.50 15.05 51.23
C SER A 1098 -41.53 16.54 51.59
N SER A 1099 -40.58 17.01 52.41
CA SER A 1099 -40.46 18.41 52.80
C SER A 1099 -39.75 19.32 51.77
N TYR A 1100 -39.26 18.78 50.64
CA TYR A 1100 -38.67 19.59 49.57
C TYR A 1100 -39.74 20.36 48.77
N LYS A 1101 -39.65 21.70 48.78
CA LYS A 1101 -40.56 22.58 48.00
C LYS A 1101 -40.18 22.73 46.52
N ARG A 1102 -38.95 22.36 46.15
CA ARG A 1102 -38.41 22.41 44.79
C ARG A 1102 -37.89 21.02 44.43
N GLN A 1103 -37.88 20.69 43.14
CA GLN A 1103 -37.21 19.48 42.68
C GLN A 1103 -35.75 19.48 43.12
N LEU A 1104 -35.26 18.32 43.57
CA LEU A 1104 -33.86 18.13 43.90
C LEU A 1104 -32.97 18.44 42.70
N ASN A 1105 -31.78 18.94 42.97
CA ASN A 1105 -30.80 19.22 41.91
C ASN A 1105 -30.53 17.94 41.11
N ARG A 1106 -30.54 18.06 39.78
CA ARG A 1106 -30.23 16.96 38.87
C ARG A 1106 -28.75 16.58 38.96
N GLU A 1107 -28.48 15.29 39.12
CA GLU A 1107 -27.14 14.73 38.99
C GLU A 1107 -26.60 14.91 37.57
N ARG A 1108 -25.36 15.39 37.48
CA ARG A 1108 -24.67 15.74 36.24
C ARG A 1108 -23.75 14.64 35.74
N PHE A 1109 -23.54 13.57 36.53
CA PHE A 1109 -22.68 12.44 36.18
C PHE A 1109 -21.28 12.91 35.79
N THR A 1110 -20.69 13.78 36.59
CA THR A 1110 -19.33 14.28 36.38
C THR A 1110 -18.48 14.04 37.61
N ALA A 1111 -17.21 13.75 37.40
CA ALA A 1111 -16.21 13.68 38.46
C ALA A 1111 -15.05 14.64 38.14
N THR A 1112 -14.46 15.24 39.17
CA THR A 1112 -13.41 16.24 39.04
C THR A 1112 -12.05 15.59 39.22
N VAL A 1113 -11.17 15.69 38.23
CA VAL A 1113 -9.80 15.16 38.27
C VAL A 1113 -9.06 15.80 39.44
N MET A 1114 -8.56 14.96 40.35
CA MET A 1114 -7.74 15.37 41.48
C MET A 1114 -6.26 15.23 41.13
N ALA A 1115 -5.87 14.06 40.60
CA ALA A 1115 -4.49 13.74 40.27
C ALA A 1115 -4.41 12.61 39.25
N ILE A 1116 -3.27 12.57 38.55
CA ILE A 1116 -2.86 11.45 37.69
C ILE A 1116 -1.51 10.99 38.21
N ALA A 1117 -1.51 9.85 38.88
CA ALA A 1117 -0.32 9.28 39.48
C ALA A 1117 0.25 8.14 38.61
N PRO A 1118 1.57 7.95 38.56
CA PRO A 1118 2.19 6.79 37.90
C PRO A 1118 1.90 5.46 38.62
#